data_AF-A0AAN6TRL8-F1
#
_entry.id   AF-A0AAN6TRL8-F1
#
_cell.length_a   1.000
_cell.length_b   1.000
_cell.length_c   1.000
_cell.angle_alpha   90.00
_cell.angle_beta   90.00
_cell.angle_gamma   90.00
#
_symmetry.space_group_name_H-M   'P 1'
#
loop_
_entity.id
_entity.type
_entity.pdbx_description
1 polymer ?
#
loop_
_entity_poly.entity_id
_entity_poly.type
_entity_poly.pdbx_seq_one_letter_code
_entity_poly.pdbx_strand_id
1 'polypeptide(L)'
;MVVLLSPGRFGLILLSLISSFLVPSPGVLGQIPTYETETANFMTLPISSIHGFIPMPWACTFAPNPGTQTLLQFHANWHCTYPDTHAEFGRRFFGFHKQFGIGYNFYLASLGFPFVSTFYPAPLAPIPPSHVTRPQNAQCVGCTSLPNNFRAPPTGTLHLYPTVQALGQAIVGWHNNQHFHLSGGFGCGSQTTPARGDMNCFTTSPRDPVFWRYHSIFDEVQDAWHSLQDANVALVMDRSGSMGSTIPAFGITRLQAAKDAAQMFADMVDVASGHRLGLVTFSSGATTNLGLTGASTFSGALSSAMSSVSASGSTSIGAGLNAGQALVTGGTQPRKGIVLLTDGQENVAPMINSVNLGDTHLCAVGFASPSNLDGAKLRNLAEKQGGIWTSTQDPVELKKVFVQCFSNIFDAAQAIDPIDTLPYSSPISPPTIHGAMGDDTVIFVLGWADPKVKLQLSITTPSGGVVNLNAPNVQSRIGSTWHVVRIKLPYQGERDGDWSGRAVLQPVRGFVNGFSSLAVTGTDAGVQLIRNQLATLCTSGCGNVLFYQHTTNETSVSHGGGTSIYHEAVIAEMSRGTMGNATVAHQAADFSNLLSRSGGWDLVVYNAPGPGGSQTYDQAFASLLCAGRTKYIVSDARPVSSADAILRCAGATRGESVTAGTEKMYLSPGDSQLFPGELQLGNAVVRDARSYVVAGGSPQASYAGGLQGAASVAIGGGGSGSVQYFISVLAKSSVKLKPYTYINNTYVGEDLHPSFYVPAPYWPDCGFTHVYANVTITRPLSSLAAVRGDPKDDNAPDAMIPTETATYSLSDDGRSGDRVAGDHHFETALTGLTKYDGEYKLHARVRLCNQKACGKLDCIVREAEHVLDVLPKAAQAQTSVKVRQLEAAATSERKRSGKREKRATVVVTPRDEDGVALGRGHLEQIVARGVCGAVVEKFEEVSEDDEEEASYAATVSYPESGGSDSSCKRAGVAIHMYGRPKEAVVVDL
;
A
#
# COMPACT_ATOMS: atom_id res chain seq x y z
N MET A 1 -19.63 -13.43 38.02
CA MET A 1 -19.84 -13.97 39.39
C MET A 1 -18.56 -13.66 40.17
N VAL A 2 -18.67 -12.77 41.16
CA VAL A 2 -17.55 -12.17 41.91
C VAL A 2 -17.18 -13.05 43.09
N VAL A 3 -15.89 -13.35 43.28
CA VAL A 3 -15.31 -13.56 44.62
C VAL A 3 -13.88 -12.99 44.63
N LEU A 4 -13.69 -12.01 45.51
CA LEU A 4 -12.44 -11.38 45.94
C LEU A 4 -12.04 -11.94 47.33
N LEU A 5 -10.80 -11.63 47.73
CA LEU A 5 -10.13 -11.69 49.08
C LEU A 5 -8.94 -12.68 49.09
N SER A 6 -7.70 -12.36 49.49
CA SER A 6 -7.05 -11.16 50.05
C SER A 6 -5.51 -11.42 50.19
N PRO A 7 -4.65 -10.39 50.37
CA PRO A 7 -3.17 -10.52 50.39
C PRO A 7 -2.49 -10.29 51.77
N GLY A 8 -1.27 -10.82 51.96
CA GLY A 8 -0.32 -10.56 53.07
C GLY A 8 0.24 -11.86 53.69
N ARG A 9 1.50 -12.01 54.13
CA ARG A 9 2.56 -11.06 54.53
C ARG A 9 3.84 -11.85 54.94
N PHE A 10 5.03 -11.22 54.81
CA PHE A 10 6.37 -11.57 55.37
C PHE A 10 7.08 -12.86 54.87
N GLY A 11 8.39 -12.94 54.64
CA GLY A 11 9.54 -12.07 54.89
C GLY A 11 10.76 -12.92 55.30
N LEU A 12 11.80 -12.95 54.45
CA LEU A 12 13.23 -13.30 54.65
C LEU A 12 13.65 -14.36 55.71
N ILE A 13 14.45 -15.34 55.26
CA ILE A 13 15.82 -15.63 55.77
C ILE A 13 16.60 -16.41 54.69
N LEU A 14 17.84 -15.98 54.51
CA LEU A 14 18.87 -16.43 53.58
C LEU A 14 19.54 -17.75 54.01
N LEU A 15 20.20 -18.38 53.03
CA LEU A 15 21.47 -19.14 53.09
C LEU A 15 21.48 -20.68 53.20
N SER A 16 21.80 -21.25 52.03
CA SER A 16 22.83 -22.27 51.77
C SER A 16 22.37 -23.73 51.64
N LEU A 17 22.93 -24.35 50.60
CA LEU A 17 22.91 -25.77 50.24
C LEU A 17 21.66 -26.25 49.50
N ILE A 18 21.67 -26.09 48.17
CA ILE A 18 21.62 -27.17 47.18
C ILE A 18 22.11 -26.56 45.86
N SER A 19 23.39 -26.76 45.57
CA SER A 19 24.01 -26.46 44.27
C SER A 19 24.69 -27.74 43.81
N SER A 20 23.99 -28.53 42.99
CA SER A 20 24.52 -29.53 42.05
C SER A 20 23.34 -30.34 41.54
N PHE A 21 22.84 -30.05 40.34
CA PHE A 21 22.43 -31.03 39.33
C PHE A 21 21.95 -30.27 38.07
N LEU A 22 22.75 -30.40 37.01
CA LEU A 22 22.43 -30.21 35.59
C LEU A 22 21.94 -28.83 35.12
N VAL A 23 22.92 -27.93 34.97
CA VAL A 23 22.87 -26.84 33.98
C VAL A 23 22.93 -27.50 32.59
N PRO A 24 21.94 -27.34 31.69
CA PRO A 24 22.18 -27.57 30.28
C PRO A 24 23.18 -26.50 29.85
N SER A 25 24.32 -26.95 29.30
CA SER A 25 25.32 -26.11 28.66
C SER A 25 24.64 -25.02 27.82
N PRO A 26 25.12 -23.78 27.81
CA PRO A 26 24.60 -22.74 26.94
C PRO A 26 24.83 -23.18 25.49
N GLY A 27 23.83 -23.82 24.91
CA GLY A 27 23.74 -24.09 23.49
C GLY A 27 23.66 -22.74 22.81
N VAL A 28 24.75 -22.38 22.15
CA VAL A 28 24.87 -21.43 21.04
C VAL A 28 23.65 -20.52 20.91
N LEU A 29 23.67 -19.40 21.63
CA LEU A 29 22.96 -18.19 21.20
C LEU A 29 23.39 -17.99 19.74
N GLY A 30 22.43 -18.03 18.80
CA GLY A 30 22.70 -17.85 17.38
C GLY A 30 23.46 -16.54 17.18
N GLN A 31 24.78 -16.63 17.01
CA GLN A 31 25.55 -15.55 16.43
C GLN A 31 24.96 -15.28 15.06
N ILE A 32 24.61 -14.03 14.81
CA ILE A 32 24.32 -13.53 13.47
C ILE A 32 25.47 -14.02 12.58
N PRO A 33 25.23 -14.75 11.48
CA PRO A 33 26.29 -15.12 10.58
C PRO A 33 26.93 -13.82 10.07
N THR A 34 28.14 -13.53 10.54
CA THR A 34 28.94 -12.42 10.04
C THR A 34 29.31 -12.78 8.61
N TYR A 35 28.53 -12.29 7.64
CA TYR A 35 28.71 -12.51 6.19
C TYR A 35 30.05 -11.96 5.67
N GLU A 36 30.86 -11.35 6.54
CA GLU A 36 32.12 -10.66 6.29
C GLU A 36 33.12 -11.48 5.47
N THR A 37 33.22 -12.80 5.69
CA THR A 37 34.13 -13.66 4.90
C THR A 37 33.60 -13.96 3.51
N GLU A 38 32.28 -14.12 3.35
CA GLU A 38 31.67 -14.50 2.07
C GLU A 38 31.53 -13.31 1.12
N THR A 39 31.37 -12.10 1.65
CA THR A 39 31.27 -10.86 0.86
C THR A 39 32.61 -10.17 0.63
N ALA A 40 33.69 -10.59 1.32
CA ALA A 40 35.01 -9.94 1.32
C ALA A 40 35.58 -9.61 -0.07
N ASN A 41 35.22 -10.40 -1.09
CA ASN A 41 35.78 -10.29 -2.43
C ASN A 41 35.00 -9.36 -3.36
N PHE A 42 33.84 -8.81 -2.96
CA PHE A 42 32.97 -8.02 -3.85
C PHE A 42 33.75 -6.93 -4.62
N MET A 43 34.54 -6.11 -3.93
CA MET A 43 35.29 -5.01 -4.56
C MET A 43 36.40 -5.46 -5.53
N THR A 44 36.79 -6.74 -5.49
CA THR A 44 37.79 -7.34 -6.38
C THR A 44 37.18 -8.03 -7.59
N LEU A 45 35.86 -8.23 -7.62
CA LEU A 45 35.17 -8.82 -8.74
C LEU A 45 35.20 -7.88 -9.96
N PRO A 46 35.39 -8.41 -11.18
CA PRO A 46 35.27 -7.62 -12.40
C PRO A 46 33.82 -7.18 -12.57
N ILE A 47 33.60 -5.95 -13.02
CA ILE A 47 32.25 -5.39 -13.24
C ILE A 47 31.40 -6.32 -14.12
N SER A 48 32.00 -6.88 -15.18
CA SER A 48 31.31 -7.78 -16.10
C SER A 48 30.74 -9.05 -15.44
N SER A 49 31.16 -9.38 -14.22
CA SER A 49 30.64 -10.52 -13.47
C SER A 49 29.46 -10.18 -12.56
N ILE A 50 29.06 -8.91 -12.47
CA ILE A 50 28.03 -8.43 -11.54
C ILE A 50 26.89 -7.80 -12.34
N HIS A 51 25.70 -8.35 -12.14
CA HIS A 51 24.48 -7.79 -12.72
C HIS A 51 24.18 -6.41 -12.12
N GLY A 52 23.66 -5.49 -12.94
CA GLY A 52 23.26 -4.14 -12.51
C GLY A 52 24.30 -3.03 -12.79
N PHE A 53 25.54 -3.38 -13.16
CA PHE A 53 26.54 -2.39 -13.57
C PHE A 53 26.55 -2.13 -15.07
N ILE A 54 26.70 -0.86 -15.43
CA ILE A 54 26.79 -0.36 -16.79
C ILE A 54 28.15 0.35 -16.90
N PRO A 55 29.11 -0.20 -17.68
CA PRO A 55 30.40 0.43 -17.87
C PRO A 55 30.24 1.82 -18.51
N MET A 56 30.83 2.85 -17.91
CA MET A 56 30.86 4.20 -18.47
C MET A 56 32.26 4.52 -19.07
N PRO A 57 32.37 5.42 -20.06
CA PRO A 57 33.65 5.97 -20.47
C PRO A 57 34.25 6.83 -19.35
N TRP A 58 35.56 6.71 -19.12
CA TRP A 58 36.28 7.44 -18.07
C TRP A 58 37.31 8.39 -18.67
N ALA A 59 37.54 9.52 -18.01
CA ALA A 59 38.58 10.47 -18.40
C ALA A 59 39.98 10.04 -17.89
N CYS A 60 40.02 9.16 -16.88
CA CYS A 60 41.24 8.74 -16.20
C CYS A 60 41.56 7.26 -16.47
N THR A 61 42.84 6.93 -16.60
CA THR A 61 43.32 5.60 -17.05
C THR A 61 43.98 4.79 -15.92
N PHE A 62 43.32 4.65 -14.77
CA PHE A 62 43.87 3.83 -13.67
C PHE A 62 43.70 2.30 -13.90
N ALA A 63 43.03 1.83 -14.98
CA ALA A 63 42.85 0.42 -15.37
C ALA A 63 42.31 0.23 -16.83
N PRO A 64 42.42 -0.96 -17.49
CA PRO A 64 42.11 -1.19 -18.92
C PRO A 64 40.61 -1.35 -19.20
N ASN A 65 40.24 -1.60 -20.47
CA ASN A 65 38.89 -1.75 -21.07
C ASN A 65 37.70 -1.78 -20.06
N PRO A 66 36.65 -0.96 -20.24
CA PRO A 66 35.58 -0.73 -19.25
C PRO A 66 34.89 -1.98 -18.65
N GLY A 67 34.93 -3.14 -19.33
CA GLY A 67 34.36 -4.41 -18.86
C GLY A 67 35.27 -5.27 -17.98
N THR A 68 36.59 -5.08 -17.97
CA THR A 68 37.54 -5.95 -17.25
C THR A 68 38.03 -5.37 -15.92
N GLN A 69 37.67 -4.12 -15.62
CA GLN A 69 38.02 -3.45 -14.37
C GLN A 69 37.30 -4.09 -13.17
N THR A 70 37.97 -4.10 -12.02
CA THR A 70 37.34 -4.45 -10.74
C THR A 70 36.37 -3.35 -10.31
N LEU A 71 35.43 -3.68 -9.42
CA LEU A 71 34.54 -2.69 -8.81
C LEU A 71 35.28 -1.58 -8.08
N LEU A 72 36.43 -1.91 -7.49
CA LEU A 72 37.30 -0.89 -6.92
C LEU A 72 37.83 0.07 -7.99
N GLN A 73 38.36 -0.46 -9.09
CA GLN A 73 38.87 0.38 -10.18
C GLN A 73 37.76 1.25 -10.78
N PHE A 74 36.54 0.70 -10.88
CA PHE A 74 35.34 1.43 -11.26
C PHE A 74 35.07 2.64 -10.35
N HIS A 75 35.09 2.42 -9.04
CA HIS A 75 34.88 3.46 -8.03
C HIS A 75 35.93 4.57 -8.15
N ALA A 76 37.21 4.20 -8.24
CA ALA A 76 38.31 5.14 -8.37
C ALA A 76 38.21 5.97 -9.67
N ASN A 77 37.87 5.32 -10.79
CA ASN A 77 37.67 5.99 -12.08
C ASN A 77 36.50 6.98 -12.05
N TRP A 78 35.44 6.70 -11.29
CA TRP A 78 34.32 7.62 -11.10
C TRP A 78 34.74 8.90 -10.39
N HIS A 79 35.41 8.80 -9.24
CA HIS A 79 35.89 9.98 -8.49
C HIS A 79 36.86 10.84 -9.32
N CYS A 80 37.71 10.20 -10.12
CA CYS A 80 38.64 10.95 -10.98
C CYS A 80 37.92 11.66 -12.15
N THR A 81 36.93 11.00 -12.75
CA THR A 81 36.19 11.56 -13.89
C THR A 81 35.20 12.66 -13.44
N TYR A 82 34.61 12.50 -12.25
CA TYR A 82 33.61 13.40 -11.70
C TYR A 82 34.02 13.87 -10.30
N PRO A 83 35.03 14.75 -10.17
CA PRO A 83 35.33 15.37 -8.89
C PRO A 83 34.13 16.22 -8.40
N ASP A 84 34.05 16.50 -7.10
CA ASP A 84 32.96 17.28 -6.48
C ASP A 84 32.75 18.67 -7.12
N THR A 85 33.76 19.19 -7.84
CA THR A 85 33.72 20.45 -8.59
C THR A 85 33.20 20.31 -10.03
N HIS A 86 32.92 19.10 -10.50
CA HIS A 86 32.49 18.84 -11.87
C HIS A 86 31.05 19.34 -12.14
N ALA A 87 30.82 19.91 -13.32
CA ALA A 87 29.55 20.51 -13.69
C ALA A 87 28.35 19.53 -13.64
N GLU A 88 28.59 18.25 -13.96
CA GLU A 88 27.60 17.16 -13.92
C GLU A 88 27.64 16.32 -12.63
N PHE A 89 28.36 16.76 -11.59
CA PHE A 89 28.59 15.93 -10.39
C PHE A 89 27.29 15.45 -9.75
N GLY A 90 26.34 16.35 -9.45
CA GLY A 90 25.12 15.97 -8.72
C GLY A 90 24.24 14.95 -9.46
N ARG A 91 24.15 15.04 -10.79
CA ARG A 91 23.43 14.08 -11.62
C ARG A 91 24.12 12.72 -11.62
N ARG A 92 25.46 12.70 -11.65
CA ARG A 92 26.25 11.48 -11.60
C ARG A 92 26.34 10.87 -10.21
N PHE A 93 26.27 11.68 -9.16
CA PHE A 93 26.31 11.28 -7.76
C PHE A 93 25.22 10.25 -7.48
N PHE A 94 23.95 10.62 -7.68
CA PHE A 94 22.85 9.70 -7.38
C PHE A 94 22.85 8.45 -8.27
N GLY A 95 23.07 8.61 -9.58
CA GLY A 95 23.12 7.47 -10.50
C GLY A 95 24.22 6.47 -10.15
N PHE A 96 25.37 6.95 -9.67
CA PHE A 96 26.47 6.09 -9.21
C PHE A 96 26.13 5.35 -7.91
N HIS A 97 25.60 6.04 -6.91
CA HIS A 97 25.21 5.44 -5.64
C HIS A 97 24.14 4.36 -5.82
N LYS A 98 23.11 4.66 -6.61
CA LYS A 98 22.05 3.71 -6.97
C LYS A 98 22.59 2.46 -7.65
N GLN A 99 23.47 2.64 -8.64
CA GLN A 99 24.10 1.52 -9.34
C GLN A 99 24.96 0.67 -8.40
N PHE A 100 25.72 1.30 -7.51
CA PHE A 100 26.52 0.62 -6.49
C PHE A 100 25.65 -0.21 -5.55
N GLY A 101 24.58 0.39 -5.00
CA GLY A 101 23.65 -0.28 -4.10
C GLY A 101 22.94 -1.47 -4.76
N ILE A 102 22.40 -1.26 -5.96
CA ILE A 102 21.73 -2.33 -6.74
C ILE A 102 22.70 -3.48 -7.03
N GLY A 103 23.91 -3.19 -7.49
CA GLY A 103 24.89 -4.21 -7.81
C GLY A 103 25.32 -5.03 -6.59
N TYR A 104 25.43 -4.39 -5.42
CA TYR A 104 25.72 -5.09 -4.18
C TYR A 104 24.53 -5.94 -3.70
N ASN A 105 23.29 -5.43 -3.79
CA ASN A 105 22.10 -6.20 -3.47
C ASN A 105 21.92 -7.42 -4.39
N PHE A 106 22.21 -7.31 -5.70
CA PHE A 106 22.21 -8.49 -6.59
C PHE A 106 23.28 -9.51 -6.22
N TYR A 107 24.46 -9.04 -5.80
CA TYR A 107 25.49 -9.94 -5.31
C TYR A 107 25.05 -10.66 -4.03
N LEU A 108 24.48 -9.94 -3.04
CA LEU A 108 23.90 -10.54 -1.84
C LEU A 108 22.80 -11.55 -2.18
N ALA A 109 21.89 -11.19 -3.10
CA ALA A 109 20.83 -12.06 -3.58
C ALA A 109 21.37 -13.39 -4.14
N SER A 110 22.44 -13.31 -4.94
CA SER A 110 23.07 -14.49 -5.55
C SER A 110 23.69 -15.45 -4.52
N LEU A 111 23.99 -14.96 -3.32
CA LEU A 111 24.50 -15.73 -2.19
C LEU A 111 23.39 -16.17 -1.22
N GLY A 112 22.15 -15.70 -1.43
CA GLY A 112 21.03 -15.95 -0.52
C GLY A 112 20.99 -15.02 0.69
N PHE A 113 21.70 -13.89 0.62
CA PHE A 113 21.71 -12.92 1.69
C PHE A 113 20.65 -11.84 1.52
N PRO A 114 20.09 -11.34 2.63
CA PRO A 114 19.14 -10.24 2.60
C PRO A 114 19.76 -8.94 2.09
N PHE A 115 18.93 -8.10 1.50
CA PHE A 115 19.33 -6.78 1.02
C PHE A 115 19.79 -5.87 2.16
N VAL A 116 20.57 -4.87 1.78
CA VAL A 116 21.09 -3.85 2.68
C VAL A 116 19.97 -2.88 3.09
N SER A 117 19.63 -2.86 4.38
CA SER A 117 18.70 -1.86 4.93
C SER A 117 19.39 -0.52 5.18
N THR A 118 18.66 0.58 5.04
CA THR A 118 19.25 1.92 5.16
C THR A 118 19.71 2.19 6.58
N PHE A 119 20.90 2.78 6.72
CA PHE A 119 21.38 3.32 7.98
C PHE A 119 21.21 4.84 7.98
N TYR A 120 20.46 5.35 8.95
CA TYR A 120 20.29 6.78 9.13
C TYR A 120 21.35 7.34 10.08
N PRO A 121 22.28 8.18 9.59
CA PRO A 121 23.25 8.83 10.45
C PRO A 121 22.53 9.90 11.28
N ALA A 122 22.51 9.71 12.59
CA ALA A 122 22.03 10.68 13.57
C ALA A 122 22.91 10.63 14.82
N PRO A 123 22.87 11.67 15.66
CA PRO A 123 23.55 11.63 16.94
C PRO A 123 23.15 10.37 17.73
N LEU A 124 24.15 9.58 18.12
CA LEU A 124 24.00 8.33 18.88
C LEU A 124 23.32 7.17 18.14
N ALA A 125 23.10 7.27 16.82
CA ALA A 125 22.60 6.15 16.03
C ALA A 125 23.52 4.92 16.16
N PRO A 126 22.96 3.71 16.38
CA PRO A 126 23.76 2.49 16.56
C PRO A 126 24.34 2.02 15.22
N ILE A 127 25.66 1.86 15.13
CA ILE A 127 26.34 1.39 13.91
C ILE A 127 26.33 -0.16 13.88
N PRO A 128 25.56 -0.82 12.99
CA PRO A 128 25.08 -2.17 13.28
C PRO A 128 26.04 -3.36 13.08
N PRO A 129 26.97 -3.41 12.12
CA PRO A 129 27.98 -4.47 12.11
C PRO A 129 29.16 -4.08 13.00
N SER A 130 29.78 -5.04 13.67
CA SER A 130 31.13 -4.85 14.22
C SER A 130 32.13 -4.60 13.10
N HIS A 131 33.19 -3.84 13.34
CA HIS A 131 34.28 -3.71 12.38
C HIS A 131 35.63 -3.55 13.11
N VAL A 132 36.55 -4.48 12.89
CA VAL A 132 37.88 -4.50 13.52
C VAL A 132 37.78 -4.39 15.05
N THR A 133 37.99 -3.21 15.64
CA THR A 133 37.90 -2.94 17.08
C THR A 133 36.60 -2.24 17.49
N ARG A 134 35.76 -1.80 16.54
CA ARG A 134 34.46 -1.19 16.81
C ARG A 134 33.46 -2.29 17.16
N PRO A 135 32.92 -2.30 18.40
CA PRO A 135 31.91 -3.28 18.76
C PRO A 135 30.64 -3.08 17.93
N GLN A 136 29.86 -4.15 17.81
CA GLN A 136 28.53 -4.09 17.23
C GLN A 136 27.67 -3.03 17.94
N ASN A 137 26.87 -2.27 17.20
CA ASN A 137 25.97 -1.22 17.70
C ASN A 137 26.69 -0.07 18.45
N ALA A 138 27.97 0.20 18.12
CA ALA A 138 28.66 1.39 18.62
C ALA A 138 27.90 2.68 18.23
N GLN A 139 27.76 3.62 19.18
CA GLN A 139 27.03 4.87 18.93
C GLN A 139 27.82 5.83 18.04
N CYS A 140 27.18 6.39 17.01
CA CYS A 140 27.78 7.45 16.21
C CYS A 140 27.67 8.82 16.92
N VAL A 141 28.66 9.16 17.74
CA VAL A 141 28.67 10.39 18.56
C VAL A 141 28.76 11.66 17.71
N GLY A 142 29.45 11.62 16.55
CA GLY A 142 29.64 12.77 15.67
C GLY A 142 28.61 12.90 14.52
N CYS A 143 27.80 11.86 14.26
CA CYS A 143 26.86 11.87 13.16
C CYS A 143 25.83 12.99 13.31
N THR A 144 25.44 13.60 12.19
CA THR A 144 24.38 14.62 12.15
C THR A 144 23.13 14.11 11.44
N SER A 145 21.93 14.44 11.93
CA SER A 145 20.69 14.04 11.25
C SER A 145 20.61 14.59 9.82
N LEU A 146 19.78 13.98 8.97
CA LEU A 146 19.51 14.48 7.62
C LEU A 146 18.90 15.90 7.70
N PRO A 147 19.53 16.91 7.08
CA PRO A 147 19.05 18.30 7.13
C PRO A 147 17.65 18.49 6.53
N ASN A 148 16.87 19.44 7.05
CA ASN A 148 15.48 19.67 6.63
C ASN A 148 15.32 20.02 5.14
N ASN A 149 16.34 20.60 4.51
CA ASN A 149 16.31 20.84 3.07
C ASN A 149 16.31 19.54 2.25
N PHE A 150 16.73 18.41 2.80
CA PHE A 150 16.67 17.10 2.16
C PHE A 150 15.49 16.23 2.62
N ARG A 151 14.58 16.79 3.42
CA ARG A 151 13.37 16.09 3.88
C ARG A 151 12.13 16.48 3.08
N ALA A 152 11.18 15.55 3.00
CA ALA A 152 9.92 15.78 2.32
C ALA A 152 9.04 16.80 3.09
N PRO A 153 8.15 17.53 2.40
CA PRO A 153 7.11 18.33 3.05
C PRO A 153 6.21 17.47 3.96
N PRO A 154 5.53 18.07 4.94
CA PRO A 154 5.51 19.50 5.32
C PRO A 154 6.72 20.00 6.12
N THR A 155 7.57 19.11 6.65
CA THR A 155 8.67 19.49 7.57
C THR A 155 9.95 19.90 6.85
N GLY A 156 10.15 19.43 5.62
CA GLY A 156 11.32 19.74 4.81
C GLY A 156 11.03 20.46 3.49
N THR A 157 12.10 20.83 2.79
CA THR A 157 12.04 21.61 1.56
C THR A 157 12.63 20.88 0.35
N LEU A 158 12.65 19.54 0.37
CA LEU A 158 13.24 18.73 -0.71
C LEU A 158 12.65 19.06 -2.08
N HIS A 159 11.35 19.32 -2.15
CA HIS A 159 10.65 19.70 -3.38
C HIS A 159 11.15 20.99 -4.04
N LEU A 160 11.89 21.86 -3.32
CA LEU A 160 12.38 23.14 -3.85
C LEU A 160 13.62 22.98 -4.75
N TYR A 161 14.28 21.82 -4.75
CA TYR A 161 15.40 21.60 -5.67
C TYR A 161 14.89 21.45 -7.11
N PRO A 162 15.34 22.30 -8.05
CA PRO A 162 14.80 22.30 -9.41
C PRO A 162 15.31 21.14 -10.27
N THR A 163 16.44 20.55 -9.90
CA THR A 163 17.07 19.43 -10.64
C THR A 163 17.80 18.50 -9.69
N VAL A 164 17.95 17.23 -10.10
CA VAL A 164 18.80 16.25 -9.41
C VAL A 164 20.26 16.71 -9.30
N GLN A 165 20.73 17.51 -10.27
CA GLN A 165 22.05 18.13 -10.23
C GLN A 165 22.19 19.08 -9.04
N ALA A 166 21.23 19.99 -8.85
CA ALA A 166 21.25 20.94 -7.74
C ALA A 166 21.14 20.22 -6.38
N LEU A 167 20.30 19.19 -6.31
CA LEU A 167 20.18 18.35 -5.12
C LEU A 167 21.50 17.66 -4.77
N GLY A 168 22.17 17.04 -5.77
CA GLY A 168 23.43 16.32 -5.56
C GLY A 168 24.59 17.24 -5.18
N GLN A 169 24.65 18.44 -5.76
CA GLN A 169 25.62 19.47 -5.36
C GLN A 169 25.40 19.97 -3.94
N ALA A 170 24.15 20.03 -3.47
CA ALA A 170 23.85 20.49 -2.12
C ALA A 170 24.15 19.43 -1.06
N ILE A 171 23.88 18.15 -1.34
CA ILE A 171 24.01 17.07 -0.34
C ILE A 171 25.45 16.61 -0.12
N VAL A 172 26.35 16.80 -1.09
CA VAL A 172 27.73 16.30 -1.04
C VAL A 172 28.51 16.75 0.21
N GLY A 173 28.29 18.00 0.67
CA GLY A 173 28.96 18.51 1.86
C GLY A 173 28.55 17.79 3.14
N TRP A 174 27.24 17.50 3.29
CA TRP A 174 26.75 16.66 4.37
C TRP A 174 27.27 15.23 4.23
N HIS A 175 27.23 14.68 3.01
CA HIS A 175 27.74 13.34 2.71
C HIS A 175 29.19 13.16 3.17
N ASN A 176 30.09 14.06 2.73
CA ASN A 176 31.52 14.01 3.05
C ASN A 176 31.78 14.19 4.55
N ASN A 177 30.98 15.01 5.24
CA ASN A 177 31.09 15.20 6.69
C ASN A 177 30.72 13.91 7.45
N GLN A 178 29.69 13.17 7.04
CA GLN A 178 29.31 11.91 7.70
C GLN A 178 30.37 10.82 7.52
N HIS A 179 31.04 10.76 6.38
CA HIS A 179 32.17 9.84 6.18
C HIS A 179 33.20 10.00 7.31
N PHE A 180 33.51 11.24 7.72
CA PHE A 180 34.43 11.51 8.82
C PHE A 180 33.89 11.03 10.19
N HIS A 181 32.60 11.20 10.45
CA HIS A 181 31.99 10.79 11.74
C HIS A 181 31.83 9.28 11.87
N LEU A 182 31.50 8.62 10.76
CA LEU A 182 31.40 7.16 10.68
C LEU A 182 32.77 6.48 10.75
N SER A 183 33.84 7.17 10.34
CA SER A 183 35.17 6.59 10.27
C SER A 183 35.80 6.34 11.65
N GLY A 184 35.27 6.95 12.73
CA GLY A 184 35.57 6.60 14.12
C GLY A 184 37.03 6.71 14.56
N GLY A 185 37.91 7.28 13.74
CA GLY A 185 39.27 7.64 14.12
C GLY A 185 40.21 6.50 14.52
N PHE A 186 40.20 5.30 13.93
CA PHE A 186 41.30 4.32 14.10
C PHE A 186 41.57 3.46 12.84
N GLY A 187 42.72 3.69 12.22
CA GLY A 187 43.55 2.72 11.48
C GLY A 187 43.02 1.99 10.23
N CYS A 188 43.29 2.55 9.04
CA CYS A 188 43.97 1.78 7.99
C CYS A 188 45.39 2.32 7.90
N GLY A 189 46.40 1.48 8.15
CA GLY A 189 47.80 1.88 8.03
C GLY A 189 48.11 2.42 6.63
N SER A 190 49.07 3.33 6.53
CA SER A 190 49.58 3.89 5.27
C SER A 190 49.78 2.82 4.19
N GLN A 191 49.70 3.16 2.91
CA GLN A 191 50.94 3.65 2.28
C GLN A 191 50.90 5.11 1.77
N THR A 192 50.31 6.00 2.56
CA THR A 192 50.89 7.32 2.96
C THR A 192 50.06 8.56 2.60
N THR A 193 49.49 9.16 3.67
CA THR A 193 48.90 10.52 3.81
C THR A 193 47.38 10.66 3.56
N PRO A 194 46.69 11.64 4.21
CA PRO A 194 45.93 11.40 5.43
C PRO A 194 44.42 11.50 5.20
N ALA A 195 43.74 10.35 5.21
CA ALA A 195 42.34 10.20 5.58
C ALA A 195 42.26 8.98 6.51
N ARG A 196 41.55 9.09 7.64
CA ARG A 196 41.59 8.10 8.72
C ARG A 196 40.18 7.54 8.99
N GLY A 197 40.00 6.21 8.87
CA GLY A 197 38.91 5.40 9.45
C GLY A 197 38.14 4.47 8.48
N ASP A 198 37.06 3.82 8.94
CA ASP A 198 36.30 2.70 8.31
C ASP A 198 35.92 2.91 6.83
N MET A 199 35.55 4.13 6.44
CA MET A 199 35.20 4.48 5.05
C MET A 199 36.43 4.58 4.10
N ASN A 200 37.65 4.54 4.65
CA ASN A 200 38.90 4.67 3.91
C ASN A 200 39.58 3.31 3.62
N CYS A 201 38.96 2.20 4.06
CA CYS A 201 39.43 0.83 3.87
C CYS A 201 38.58 0.08 2.83
N PHE A 202 38.21 0.72 1.72
CA PHE A 202 37.27 0.17 0.71
C PHE A 202 37.65 -1.23 0.18
N THR A 203 38.94 -1.62 0.21
CA THR A 203 39.40 -2.97 -0.17
C THR A 203 38.93 -4.06 0.80
N THR A 204 38.64 -3.69 2.05
CA THR A 204 38.08 -4.56 3.09
C THR A 204 36.64 -4.18 3.46
N SER A 205 36.11 -3.06 2.97
CA SER A 205 34.73 -2.61 3.21
C SER A 205 33.60 -3.55 2.77
N PRO A 206 33.78 -4.55 1.89
CA PRO A 206 32.75 -5.59 1.75
C PRO A 206 32.48 -6.37 3.04
N ARG A 207 33.40 -6.30 4.03
CA ARG A 207 33.19 -6.82 5.39
C ARG A 207 32.34 -5.91 6.27
N ASP A 208 32.17 -4.64 5.91
CA ASP A 208 31.38 -3.69 6.69
C ASP A 208 30.16 -3.22 5.89
N PRO A 209 28.97 -3.81 6.12
CA PRO A 209 27.76 -3.34 5.47
C PRO A 209 27.45 -1.87 5.76
N VAL A 210 28.04 -1.19 6.76
CA VAL A 210 27.76 0.23 7.05
C VAL A 210 28.02 1.13 5.85
N PHE A 211 29.07 0.86 5.05
CA PHE A 211 29.32 1.64 3.84
C PHE A 211 28.11 1.57 2.90
N TRP A 212 27.61 0.36 2.66
CA TRP A 212 26.47 0.14 1.76
C TRP A 212 25.16 0.69 2.35
N ARG A 213 24.93 0.47 3.64
CA ARG A 213 23.74 0.93 4.36
C ARG A 213 23.65 2.45 4.45
N TYR A 214 24.78 3.12 4.61
CA TYR A 214 24.82 4.58 4.62
C TYR A 214 24.51 5.14 3.23
N HIS A 215 25.10 4.56 2.17
CA HIS A 215 24.89 5.07 0.82
C HIS A 215 23.49 4.81 0.25
N SER A 216 22.73 3.84 0.78
CA SER A 216 21.33 3.63 0.36
C SER A 216 20.41 4.79 0.73
N ILE A 217 20.77 5.64 1.72
CA ILE A 217 19.98 6.83 2.06
C ILE A 217 19.86 7.81 0.88
N PHE A 218 20.85 7.83 -0.03
CA PHE A 218 20.83 8.73 -1.19
C PHE A 218 19.79 8.29 -2.21
N ASP A 219 19.56 6.98 -2.33
CA ASP A 219 18.48 6.45 -3.16
C ASP A 219 17.13 6.87 -2.59
N GLU A 220 16.94 6.80 -1.28
CA GLU A 220 15.70 7.27 -0.63
C GLU A 220 15.46 8.77 -0.80
N VAL A 221 16.52 9.60 -0.66
CA VAL A 221 16.44 11.05 -0.89
C VAL A 221 16.08 11.35 -2.34
N GLN A 222 16.71 10.66 -3.29
CA GLN A 222 16.42 10.84 -4.72
C GLN A 222 14.99 10.39 -5.05
N ASP A 223 14.56 9.25 -4.54
CA ASP A 223 13.23 8.70 -4.76
C ASP A 223 12.14 9.62 -4.20
N ALA A 224 12.34 10.14 -2.98
CA ALA A 224 11.45 11.13 -2.36
C ALA A 224 11.43 12.44 -3.16
N TRP A 225 12.60 12.92 -3.62
CA TRP A 225 12.65 14.11 -4.47
C TRP A 225 11.86 13.90 -5.76
N HIS A 226 12.07 12.76 -6.42
CA HIS A 226 11.35 12.40 -7.63
C HIS A 226 9.84 12.34 -7.38
N SER A 227 9.35 11.77 -6.28
CA SER A 227 7.89 11.67 -6.06
C SER A 227 7.21 13.02 -5.86
N LEU A 228 7.98 14.03 -5.46
CA LEU A 228 7.52 15.40 -5.28
C LEU A 228 7.45 16.20 -6.59
N GLN A 229 7.99 15.68 -7.70
CA GLN A 229 7.99 16.38 -8.99
C GLN A 229 6.77 16.04 -9.85
N ASP A 230 6.42 16.97 -10.75
CA ASP A 230 5.46 16.68 -11.81
C ASP A 230 5.94 15.52 -12.70
N ALA A 231 4.97 14.79 -13.27
CA ALA A 231 5.20 13.49 -13.89
C ALA A 231 4.47 13.37 -15.22
N ASN A 232 5.09 12.69 -16.18
CA ASN A 232 4.41 12.13 -17.33
C ASN A 232 4.06 10.67 -17.01
N VAL A 233 2.77 10.34 -17.07
CA VAL A 233 2.28 8.99 -16.75
C VAL A 233 1.55 8.40 -17.95
N ALA A 234 1.93 7.19 -18.38
CA ALA A 234 1.18 6.43 -19.37
C ALA A 234 0.36 5.33 -18.68
N LEU A 235 -0.94 5.31 -18.92
CA LEU A 235 -1.77 4.12 -18.69
C LEU A 235 -1.56 3.20 -19.91
N VAL A 236 -0.98 2.03 -19.69
CA VAL A 236 -0.67 1.04 -20.73
C VAL A 236 -1.55 -0.18 -20.49
N MET A 237 -2.62 -0.32 -21.26
CA MET A 237 -3.68 -1.29 -20.99
C MET A 237 -3.75 -2.37 -22.06
N ASP A 238 -3.78 -3.62 -21.63
CA ASP A 238 -4.08 -4.73 -22.51
C ASP A 238 -5.53 -4.64 -23.01
N ARG A 239 -5.69 -4.93 -24.30
CA ARG A 239 -6.96 -5.11 -25.00
C ARG A 239 -6.93 -6.36 -25.88
N SER A 240 -6.15 -7.36 -25.50
CA SER A 240 -6.12 -8.71 -26.08
C SER A 240 -7.50 -9.35 -26.05
N GLY A 241 -7.68 -10.45 -26.81
CA GLY A 241 -8.97 -11.14 -26.89
C GLY A 241 -9.50 -11.63 -25.52
N SER A 242 -8.60 -12.06 -24.63
CA SER A 242 -8.94 -12.54 -23.27
C SER A 242 -9.60 -11.47 -22.40
N MET A 243 -9.24 -10.20 -22.60
CA MET A 243 -9.88 -9.06 -21.93
C MET A 243 -11.36 -8.90 -22.27
N GLY A 244 -11.84 -9.56 -23.33
CA GLY A 244 -13.26 -9.64 -23.69
C GLY A 244 -14.08 -10.57 -22.81
N SER A 245 -13.43 -11.39 -21.96
CA SER A 245 -14.10 -12.35 -21.09
C SER A 245 -14.99 -11.67 -20.04
N THR A 246 -16.18 -12.22 -19.84
CA THR A 246 -17.15 -11.72 -18.85
C THR A 246 -16.83 -12.24 -17.46
N ILE A 247 -16.91 -11.36 -16.47
CA ILE A 247 -16.84 -11.68 -15.04
C ILE A 247 -18.27 -11.96 -14.56
N PRO A 248 -18.67 -13.23 -14.37
CA PRO A 248 -20.09 -13.59 -14.23
C PRO A 248 -20.78 -12.94 -13.04
N ALA A 249 -20.05 -12.74 -11.93
CA ALA A 249 -20.58 -12.14 -10.71
C ALA A 249 -21.14 -10.71 -10.91
N PHE A 250 -20.60 -9.95 -11.88
CA PHE A 250 -20.96 -8.55 -12.12
C PHE A 250 -21.56 -8.30 -13.50
N GLY A 251 -21.46 -9.27 -14.42
CA GLY A 251 -21.97 -9.13 -15.80
C GLY A 251 -21.22 -8.10 -16.63
N ILE A 252 -19.96 -7.79 -16.29
CA ILE A 252 -19.08 -6.88 -17.03
C ILE A 252 -17.88 -7.66 -17.61
N THR A 253 -17.23 -7.14 -18.64
CA THR A 253 -15.99 -7.75 -19.17
C THR A 253 -14.77 -7.33 -18.36
N ARG A 254 -13.67 -8.08 -18.47
CA ARG A 254 -12.38 -7.70 -17.87
C ARG A 254 -11.90 -6.33 -18.36
N LEU A 255 -12.06 -6.07 -19.66
CA LEU A 255 -11.77 -4.77 -20.27
C LEU A 255 -12.62 -3.64 -19.66
N GLN A 256 -13.89 -3.88 -19.35
CA GLN A 256 -14.73 -2.85 -18.72
C GLN A 256 -14.26 -2.55 -17.29
N ALA A 257 -13.92 -3.57 -16.50
CA ALA A 257 -13.35 -3.38 -15.16
C ALA A 257 -12.03 -2.59 -15.21
N ALA A 258 -11.17 -2.88 -16.19
CA ALA A 258 -9.92 -2.17 -16.40
C ALA A 258 -10.14 -0.70 -16.81
N LYS A 259 -11.13 -0.41 -17.66
CA LYS A 259 -11.52 0.97 -18.01
C LYS A 259 -12.02 1.74 -16.78
N ASP A 260 -12.87 1.12 -15.96
CA ASP A 260 -13.38 1.75 -14.74
C ASP A 260 -12.25 2.06 -13.74
N ALA A 261 -11.29 1.14 -13.56
CA ALA A 261 -10.13 1.36 -12.69
C ALA A 261 -9.20 2.47 -13.23
N ALA A 262 -8.95 2.50 -14.53
CA ALA A 262 -8.16 3.54 -15.17
C ALA A 262 -8.83 4.92 -15.13
N GLN A 263 -10.16 4.97 -15.25
CA GLN A 263 -10.92 6.22 -15.10
C GLN A 263 -10.93 6.71 -13.65
N MET A 264 -11.05 5.82 -12.67
CA MET A 264 -10.90 6.16 -11.25
C MET A 264 -9.50 6.72 -10.97
N PHE A 265 -8.45 6.13 -11.54
CA PHE A 265 -7.09 6.65 -11.43
C PHE A 265 -6.95 8.06 -11.99
N ALA A 266 -7.57 8.34 -13.15
CA ALA A 266 -7.59 9.68 -13.72
C ALA A 266 -8.31 10.69 -12.80
N ASP A 267 -9.42 10.29 -12.19
CA ASP A 267 -10.19 11.12 -11.25
C ASP A 267 -9.47 11.35 -9.92
N MET A 268 -8.51 10.50 -9.57
CA MET A 268 -7.61 10.73 -8.44
C MET A 268 -6.53 11.76 -8.73
N VAL A 269 -6.20 12.11 -9.98
CA VAL A 269 -5.13 13.10 -10.25
C VAL A 269 -5.55 14.50 -9.81
N ASP A 270 -4.63 15.27 -9.21
CA ASP A 270 -4.91 16.67 -8.87
C ASP A 270 -4.99 17.52 -10.13
N VAL A 271 -6.17 18.07 -10.42
CA VAL A 271 -6.39 18.93 -11.59
C VAL A 271 -5.56 20.21 -11.56
N ALA A 272 -5.03 20.60 -10.38
CA ALA A 272 -4.14 21.74 -10.23
C ALA A 272 -2.65 21.39 -10.36
N SER A 273 -2.29 20.11 -10.52
CA SER A 273 -0.91 19.67 -10.71
C SER A 273 -0.41 19.91 -12.14
N GLY A 274 0.91 19.90 -12.32
CA GLY A 274 1.52 19.87 -13.65
C GLY A 274 1.62 18.47 -14.24
N HIS A 275 1.06 17.44 -13.60
CA HIS A 275 1.09 16.08 -14.13
C HIS A 275 0.44 16.03 -15.53
N ARG A 276 1.03 15.22 -16.41
CA ARG A 276 0.50 14.94 -17.74
C ARG A 276 0.32 13.45 -17.91
N LEU A 277 -0.84 13.05 -18.42
CA LEU A 277 -1.19 11.65 -18.54
C LEU A 277 -1.61 11.30 -19.97
N GLY A 278 -1.37 10.05 -20.37
CA GLY A 278 -1.77 9.54 -21.67
C GLY A 278 -2.23 8.08 -21.59
N LEU A 279 -2.81 7.59 -22.68
CA LEU A 279 -3.31 6.23 -22.81
C LEU A 279 -2.65 5.54 -24.00
N VAL A 280 -2.08 4.37 -23.72
CA VAL A 280 -1.63 3.39 -24.70
C VAL A 280 -2.46 2.13 -24.47
N THR A 281 -2.99 1.56 -25.54
CA THR A 281 -3.56 0.21 -25.50
C THR A 281 -2.75 -0.74 -26.37
N PHE A 282 -2.67 -2.01 -25.98
CA PHE A 282 -1.94 -3.01 -26.75
C PHE A 282 -2.71 -4.31 -26.90
N SER A 283 -2.44 -5.02 -27.98
CA SER A 283 -2.77 -6.44 -28.16
C SER A 283 -1.66 -7.09 -28.98
N SER A 284 -1.87 -7.44 -30.26
CA SER A 284 -0.79 -7.90 -31.15
C SER A 284 0.23 -6.80 -31.50
N GLY A 285 -0.11 -5.55 -31.19
CA GLY A 285 0.75 -4.37 -31.29
C GLY A 285 0.18 -3.26 -30.40
N ALA A 286 0.80 -2.08 -30.37
CA ALA A 286 0.36 -0.98 -29.50
C ALA A 286 -0.20 0.22 -30.27
N THR A 287 -1.09 0.98 -29.63
CA THR A 287 -1.67 2.23 -30.14
C THR A 287 -1.65 3.27 -29.04
N THR A 288 -1.15 4.47 -29.34
CA THR A 288 -1.32 5.63 -28.44
C THR A 288 -2.69 6.24 -28.70
N ASN A 289 -3.66 5.89 -27.86
CA ASN A 289 -5.04 6.37 -27.97
C ASN A 289 -5.18 7.82 -27.51
N LEU A 290 -4.35 8.25 -26.54
CA LEU A 290 -4.35 9.61 -26.02
C LEU A 290 -2.92 10.05 -25.74
N GLY A 291 -2.48 11.13 -26.40
CA GLY A 291 -1.21 11.78 -26.10
C GLY A 291 -1.19 12.44 -24.72
N LEU A 292 -0.01 12.88 -24.26
CA LEU A 292 0.15 13.51 -22.96
C LEU A 292 -0.73 14.76 -22.79
N THR A 293 -1.75 14.63 -21.96
CA THR A 293 -2.78 15.62 -21.68
C THR A 293 -2.63 16.12 -20.25
N GLY A 294 -2.84 17.41 -20.01
CA GLY A 294 -2.73 17.98 -18.66
C GLY A 294 -3.80 17.44 -17.71
N ALA A 295 -3.47 17.35 -16.42
CA ALA A 295 -4.33 16.78 -15.38
C ALA A 295 -5.77 17.33 -15.39
N SER A 296 -5.95 18.63 -15.64
CA SER A 296 -7.26 19.29 -15.61
C SER A 296 -8.25 18.80 -16.66
N THR A 297 -7.79 18.30 -17.81
CA THR A 297 -8.65 17.83 -18.91
C THR A 297 -8.53 16.33 -19.17
N PHE A 298 -7.58 15.66 -18.52
CA PHE A 298 -7.26 14.25 -18.80
C PHE A 298 -8.45 13.31 -18.57
N SER A 299 -9.16 13.42 -17.44
CA SER A 299 -10.28 12.52 -17.12
C SER A 299 -11.36 12.49 -18.22
N GLY A 300 -11.78 13.65 -18.75
CA GLY A 300 -12.74 13.70 -19.86
C GLY A 300 -12.18 13.20 -21.20
N ALA A 301 -10.91 13.51 -21.49
CA ALA A 301 -10.23 13.03 -22.69
C ALA A 301 -10.03 11.50 -22.67
N LEU A 302 -9.73 10.93 -21.50
CA LEU A 302 -9.54 9.50 -21.28
C LEU A 302 -10.84 8.73 -21.53
N SER A 303 -11.96 9.20 -20.97
CA SER A 303 -13.29 8.62 -21.19
C SER A 303 -13.62 8.55 -22.69
N SER A 304 -13.32 9.61 -23.43
CA SER A 304 -13.51 9.67 -24.89
C SER A 304 -12.58 8.72 -25.64
N ALA A 305 -11.31 8.61 -25.23
CA ALA A 305 -10.33 7.70 -25.85
C ALA A 305 -10.65 6.22 -25.60
N MET A 306 -11.23 5.90 -24.44
CA MET A 306 -11.59 4.53 -24.04
C MET A 306 -12.86 4.00 -24.72
N SER A 307 -13.75 4.87 -25.20
CA SER A 307 -15.04 4.44 -25.78
C SER A 307 -14.86 3.61 -27.05
N SER A 308 -13.77 3.81 -27.80
CA SER A 308 -13.44 3.05 -29.02
C SER A 308 -12.55 1.83 -28.78
N VAL A 309 -12.12 1.57 -27.54
CA VAL A 309 -11.23 0.45 -27.22
C VAL A 309 -12.04 -0.83 -27.07
N SER A 310 -11.72 -1.86 -27.85
CA SER A 310 -12.35 -3.18 -27.81
C SER A 310 -11.30 -4.30 -27.69
N ALA A 311 -11.69 -5.40 -27.06
CA ALA A 311 -10.86 -6.59 -26.89
C ALA A 311 -10.68 -7.34 -28.23
N SER A 312 -9.44 -7.55 -28.66
CA SER A 312 -9.09 -8.35 -29.84
C SER A 312 -7.59 -8.62 -29.94
N GLY A 313 -7.22 -9.72 -30.59
CA GLY A 313 -5.83 -10.06 -30.90
C GLY A 313 -5.08 -10.75 -29.76
N SER A 314 -3.77 -10.80 -29.92
CA SER A 314 -2.80 -11.47 -29.02
C SER A 314 -2.33 -10.53 -27.89
N THR A 315 -1.35 -10.94 -27.09
CA THR A 315 -0.82 -10.18 -25.95
C THR A 315 0.66 -9.86 -26.16
N SER A 316 0.94 -8.61 -26.56
CA SER A 316 2.30 -8.08 -26.77
C SER A 316 2.65 -7.02 -25.71
N ILE A 317 3.05 -7.47 -24.52
CA ILE A 317 3.38 -6.57 -23.41
C ILE A 317 4.56 -5.66 -23.80
N GLY A 318 5.56 -6.18 -24.51
CA GLY A 318 6.69 -5.39 -24.98
C GLY A 318 6.30 -4.28 -25.97
N ALA A 319 5.30 -4.50 -26.84
CA ALA A 319 4.77 -3.42 -27.69
C ALA A 319 4.17 -2.29 -26.84
N GLY A 320 3.35 -2.65 -25.84
CA GLY A 320 2.70 -1.70 -24.94
C GLY A 320 3.73 -0.86 -24.17
N LEU A 321 4.74 -1.51 -23.60
CA LEU A 321 5.81 -0.85 -22.86
C LEU A 321 6.66 0.07 -23.74
N ASN A 322 7.03 -0.35 -24.95
CA ASN A 322 7.79 0.51 -25.87
C ASN A 322 7.00 1.77 -26.26
N ALA A 323 5.69 1.64 -26.55
CA ALA A 323 4.83 2.78 -26.85
C ALA A 323 4.61 3.68 -25.63
N GLY A 324 4.40 3.09 -24.44
CA GLY A 324 4.30 3.82 -23.18
C GLY A 324 5.57 4.60 -22.87
N GLN A 325 6.73 3.98 -23.04
CA GLN A 325 8.04 4.58 -22.85
C GLN A 325 8.26 5.77 -23.80
N ALA A 326 7.96 5.58 -25.09
CA ALA A 326 8.05 6.65 -26.08
C ALA A 326 7.12 7.83 -25.73
N LEU A 327 5.91 7.54 -25.24
CA LEU A 327 4.94 8.56 -24.86
C LEU A 327 5.42 9.40 -23.66
N VAL A 328 5.88 8.76 -22.57
CA VAL A 328 6.29 9.51 -21.36
C VAL A 328 7.61 10.26 -21.57
N THR A 329 8.54 9.70 -22.34
CA THR A 329 9.81 10.35 -22.68
C THR A 329 9.64 11.53 -23.63
N GLY A 330 8.59 11.54 -24.46
CA GLY A 330 8.27 12.65 -25.35
C GLY A 330 7.81 13.93 -24.65
N GLY A 331 7.41 13.87 -23.38
CA GLY A 331 7.02 15.06 -22.60
C GLY A 331 8.14 15.65 -21.74
N THR A 332 7.94 16.88 -21.28
CA THR A 332 8.96 17.67 -20.56
C THR A 332 9.05 17.41 -19.06
N GLN A 333 8.05 16.77 -18.43
CA GLN A 333 8.09 16.55 -16.98
C GLN A 333 9.23 15.62 -16.56
N PRO A 334 9.93 15.89 -15.45
CA PRO A 334 11.15 15.18 -15.08
C PRO A 334 10.88 13.73 -14.65
N ARG A 335 9.75 13.45 -13.99
CA ARG A 335 9.37 12.09 -13.58
C ARG A 335 8.61 11.38 -14.72
N LYS A 336 8.92 10.10 -14.93
CA LYS A 336 8.25 9.23 -15.90
C LYS A 336 7.62 8.06 -15.15
N GLY A 337 6.37 7.73 -15.48
CA GLY A 337 5.66 6.62 -14.86
C GLY A 337 4.84 5.83 -15.88
N ILE A 338 4.76 4.52 -15.71
CA ILE A 338 3.88 3.64 -16.48
C ILE A 338 3.02 2.86 -15.49
N VAL A 339 1.72 2.78 -15.76
CA VAL A 339 0.82 1.80 -15.15
C VAL A 339 0.48 0.78 -16.22
N LEU A 340 1.08 -0.40 -16.14
CA LEU A 340 0.84 -1.52 -17.04
C LEU A 340 -0.28 -2.41 -16.47
N LEU A 341 -1.28 -2.73 -17.28
CA LEU A 341 -2.30 -3.72 -16.96
C LEU A 341 -2.37 -4.81 -18.03
N THR A 342 -2.35 -6.07 -17.61
CA THR A 342 -2.50 -7.27 -18.47
C THR A 342 -3.33 -8.34 -17.78
N ASP A 343 -4.08 -9.16 -18.54
CA ASP A 343 -4.77 -10.35 -18.02
C ASP A 343 -4.10 -11.67 -18.47
N GLY A 344 -2.94 -11.58 -19.12
CA GLY A 344 -2.31 -12.75 -19.72
C GLY A 344 -0.78 -12.68 -19.81
N GLN A 345 -0.20 -13.83 -20.15
CA GLN A 345 1.20 -13.96 -20.55
C GLN A 345 1.42 -13.40 -21.96
N GLU A 346 2.61 -12.83 -22.19
CA GLU A 346 2.99 -12.37 -23.53
C GLU A 346 3.14 -13.57 -24.48
N ASN A 347 2.53 -13.47 -25.67
CA ASN A 347 2.52 -14.55 -26.66
C ASN A 347 2.84 -14.08 -28.08
N VAL A 348 3.13 -12.78 -28.27
CA VAL A 348 3.61 -12.25 -29.54
C VAL A 348 4.61 -11.10 -29.33
N ALA A 349 5.67 -11.10 -30.13
CA ALA A 349 6.70 -10.07 -30.09
C ALA A 349 6.15 -8.68 -30.49
N PRO A 350 6.74 -7.57 -30.00
CA PRO A 350 7.87 -7.49 -29.07
C PRO A 350 7.55 -8.00 -27.66
N MET A 351 8.50 -8.75 -27.07
CA MET A 351 8.40 -9.28 -25.70
C MET A 351 9.10 -8.35 -24.69
N ILE A 352 8.79 -8.49 -23.39
CA ILE A 352 9.36 -7.72 -22.27
C ILE A 352 10.89 -7.68 -22.32
N ASN A 353 11.54 -8.81 -22.63
CA ASN A 353 13.00 -8.92 -22.67
C ASN A 353 13.67 -7.99 -23.71
N SER A 354 12.91 -7.43 -24.65
CA SER A 354 13.42 -6.48 -25.65
C SER A 354 13.24 -5.01 -25.27
N VAL A 355 12.62 -4.72 -24.12
CA VAL A 355 12.24 -3.37 -23.69
C VAL A 355 13.34 -2.75 -22.82
N ASN A 356 13.59 -1.45 -23.03
CA ASN A 356 14.39 -0.62 -22.12
C ASN A 356 13.56 0.55 -21.60
N LEU A 357 13.28 0.57 -20.30
CA LEU A 357 12.48 1.60 -19.64
C LEU A 357 13.32 2.73 -19.02
N GLY A 358 14.66 2.63 -19.04
CA GLY A 358 15.53 3.61 -18.37
C GLY A 358 15.20 3.73 -16.88
N ASP A 359 14.99 4.98 -16.42
CA ASP A 359 14.58 5.32 -15.04
C ASP A 359 13.05 5.47 -14.90
N THR A 360 12.27 4.86 -15.79
CA THR A 360 10.81 5.04 -15.81
C THR A 360 10.16 4.14 -14.79
N HIS A 361 9.52 4.76 -13.80
CA HIS A 361 8.81 4.08 -12.73
C HIS A 361 7.67 3.21 -13.28
N LEU A 362 7.55 1.96 -12.85
CA LEU A 362 6.55 1.03 -13.39
C LEU A 362 5.68 0.41 -12.29
N CYS A 363 4.37 0.69 -12.31
CA CYS A 363 3.39 -0.15 -11.63
C CYS A 363 2.85 -1.19 -12.61
N ALA A 364 2.99 -2.48 -12.31
CA ALA A 364 2.46 -3.56 -13.14
C ALA A 364 1.30 -4.26 -12.42
N VAL A 365 0.21 -4.50 -13.16
CA VAL A 365 -1.05 -5.03 -12.65
C VAL A 365 -1.47 -6.24 -13.46
N GLY A 366 -1.60 -7.39 -12.79
CA GLY A 366 -2.17 -8.61 -13.33
C GLY A 366 -3.67 -8.69 -13.03
N PHE A 367 -4.50 -8.93 -14.05
CA PHE A 367 -5.95 -9.06 -13.88
C PHE A 367 -6.49 -10.41 -14.36
N ALA A 368 -5.91 -11.48 -13.82
CA ALA A 368 -6.30 -12.86 -14.06
C ALA A 368 -5.80 -13.76 -12.91
N SER A 369 -6.11 -15.05 -12.96
CA SER A 369 -5.51 -16.01 -12.04
C SER A 369 -3.99 -16.11 -12.22
N PRO A 370 -3.23 -16.48 -11.17
CA PRO A 370 -1.79 -16.63 -11.26
C PRO A 370 -1.31 -17.69 -12.27
N SER A 371 -2.16 -18.60 -12.72
CA SER A 371 -1.84 -19.55 -13.81
C SER A 371 -1.77 -18.85 -15.18
N ASN A 372 -2.58 -17.80 -15.38
CA ASN A 372 -2.66 -17.04 -16.62
C ASN A 372 -1.65 -15.88 -16.70
N LEU A 373 -0.85 -15.67 -15.65
CA LEU A 373 0.11 -14.57 -15.55
C LEU A 373 1.55 -15.09 -15.38
N ASP A 374 2.50 -14.32 -15.88
CA ASP A 374 3.93 -14.49 -15.59
C ASP A 374 4.33 -13.49 -14.48
N GLY A 375 3.85 -13.77 -13.26
CA GLY A 375 3.98 -12.87 -12.11
C GLY A 375 5.44 -12.57 -11.74
N ALA A 376 6.32 -13.58 -11.83
CA ALA A 376 7.75 -13.40 -11.56
C ALA A 376 8.41 -12.42 -12.54
N LYS A 377 8.14 -12.55 -13.85
CA LYS A 377 8.66 -11.63 -14.86
C LYS A 377 8.11 -10.21 -14.67
N LEU A 378 6.82 -10.06 -14.38
CA LEU A 378 6.19 -8.75 -14.19
C LEU A 378 6.66 -8.05 -12.90
N ARG A 379 6.87 -8.79 -11.81
CA ARG A 379 7.52 -8.29 -10.59
C ARG A 379 8.95 -7.85 -10.86
N ASN A 380 9.76 -8.73 -11.46
CA ASN A 380 11.16 -8.42 -11.77
C ASN A 380 11.26 -7.16 -12.64
N LEU A 381 10.33 -6.96 -13.58
CA LEU A 381 10.26 -5.76 -14.39
C LEU A 381 9.90 -4.51 -13.57
N ALA A 382 8.87 -4.59 -12.72
CA ALA A 382 8.39 -3.45 -11.91
C ALA A 382 9.39 -3.03 -10.82
N GLU A 383 9.95 -3.98 -10.08
CA GLU A 383 10.88 -3.72 -8.98
C GLU A 383 12.22 -3.16 -9.47
N LYS A 384 12.71 -3.64 -10.63
CA LYS A 384 13.89 -3.04 -11.29
C LYS A 384 13.69 -1.56 -11.62
N GLN A 385 12.43 -1.13 -11.78
CA GLN A 385 12.05 0.26 -12.04
C GLN A 385 11.64 1.03 -10.79
N GLY A 386 11.87 0.47 -9.59
CA GLY A 386 11.49 1.08 -8.32
C GLY A 386 9.98 1.09 -8.05
N GLY A 387 9.18 0.41 -8.88
CA GLY A 387 7.74 0.33 -8.74
C GLY A 387 7.28 -0.98 -8.11
N ILE A 388 6.01 -1.33 -8.35
CA ILE A 388 5.34 -2.45 -7.68
C ILE A 388 4.64 -3.37 -8.68
N TRP A 389 4.53 -4.64 -8.31
CA TRP A 389 3.69 -5.63 -8.97
C TRP A 389 2.60 -6.10 -8.02
N THR A 390 1.41 -6.33 -8.56
CA THR A 390 0.31 -6.97 -7.83
C THR A 390 -0.66 -7.60 -8.83
N SER A 391 -1.42 -8.59 -8.37
CA SER A 391 -2.43 -9.26 -9.18
C SER A 391 -3.73 -9.48 -8.42
N THR A 392 -4.82 -9.53 -9.17
CA THR A 392 -6.15 -9.86 -8.64
C THR A 392 -7.07 -10.38 -9.74
N GLN A 393 -8.13 -11.06 -9.31
CA GLN A 393 -9.25 -11.47 -10.16
C GLN A 393 -10.53 -10.69 -9.82
N ASP A 394 -10.51 -9.91 -8.72
CA ASP A 394 -11.66 -9.18 -8.21
C ASP A 394 -11.66 -7.73 -8.75
N PRO A 395 -12.71 -7.28 -9.46
CA PRO A 395 -12.85 -5.90 -9.90
C PRO A 395 -12.83 -4.83 -8.79
N VAL A 396 -13.23 -5.17 -7.56
CA VAL A 396 -13.14 -4.27 -6.40
C VAL A 396 -11.67 -4.08 -6.03
N GLU A 397 -10.94 -5.19 -5.86
CA GLU A 397 -9.49 -5.16 -5.60
C GLU A 397 -8.72 -4.50 -6.76
N LEU A 398 -9.14 -4.68 -8.02
CA LEU A 398 -8.48 -4.06 -9.16
C LEU A 398 -8.43 -2.53 -9.03
N LYS A 399 -9.52 -1.91 -8.59
CA LYS A 399 -9.55 -0.47 -8.31
C LYS A 399 -8.60 -0.11 -7.18
N LYS A 400 -8.61 -0.87 -6.08
CA LYS A 400 -7.69 -0.69 -4.95
C LYS A 400 -6.21 -0.79 -5.39
N VAL A 401 -5.88 -1.73 -6.28
CA VAL A 401 -4.55 -1.82 -6.92
C VAL A 401 -4.19 -0.54 -7.67
N PHE A 402 -5.13 0.08 -8.40
CA PHE A 402 -4.87 1.39 -9.03
C PHE A 402 -4.67 2.51 -8.00
N VAL A 403 -5.28 2.44 -6.81
CA VAL A 403 -4.96 3.34 -5.68
C VAL A 403 -3.51 3.15 -5.22
N GLN A 404 -3.02 1.90 -5.17
CA GLN A 404 -1.63 1.60 -4.83
C GLN A 404 -0.66 2.09 -5.91
N CYS A 405 -0.96 1.86 -7.19
CA CYS A 405 -0.18 2.45 -8.27
C CYS A 405 -0.14 3.99 -8.16
N PHE A 406 -1.25 4.62 -7.78
CA PHE A 406 -1.32 6.06 -7.59
C PHE A 406 -0.41 6.53 -6.45
N SER A 407 -0.43 5.87 -5.28
CA SER A 407 0.41 6.21 -4.11
C SER A 407 1.91 5.93 -4.35
N ASN A 408 2.21 5.00 -5.25
CA ASN A 408 3.56 4.64 -5.65
C ASN A 408 4.13 5.62 -6.71
N ILE A 409 3.30 6.12 -7.62
CA ILE A 409 3.70 7.05 -8.68
C ILE A 409 3.70 8.51 -8.21
N PHE A 410 2.71 8.93 -7.42
CA PHE A 410 2.55 10.32 -6.99
C PHE A 410 2.91 10.52 -5.51
N ASP A 411 3.03 11.77 -5.07
CA ASP A 411 3.26 12.12 -3.67
C ASP A 411 1.99 11.95 -2.81
N ALA A 412 1.59 10.70 -2.63
CA ALA A 412 0.48 10.28 -1.79
C ALA A 412 0.90 9.04 -0.99
N ALA A 413 0.78 9.09 0.33
CA ALA A 413 0.97 7.96 1.21
C ALA A 413 -0.37 7.26 1.46
N GLN A 414 -0.39 5.93 1.43
CA GLN A 414 -1.55 5.17 1.84
C GLN A 414 -1.68 5.21 3.37
N ALA A 415 -2.82 5.69 3.85
CA ALA A 415 -3.07 5.82 5.28
C ALA A 415 -3.93 4.66 5.78
N ILE A 416 -5.01 4.34 5.07
CA ILE A 416 -6.00 3.32 5.44
C ILE A 416 -6.55 2.69 4.17
N ASP A 417 -6.73 1.38 4.13
CA ASP A 417 -7.21 0.67 2.94
C ASP A 417 -8.07 -0.58 3.22
N PRO A 418 -9.22 -0.45 3.91
CA PRO A 418 -10.08 -1.57 4.24
C PRO A 418 -10.98 -1.94 3.05
N ILE A 419 -11.14 -3.25 2.82
CA ILE A 419 -12.25 -3.81 2.05
C ILE A 419 -13.30 -4.27 3.05
N ASP A 420 -14.56 -3.95 2.79
CA ASP A 420 -15.66 -4.29 3.66
C ASP A 420 -16.92 -4.58 2.83
N THR A 421 -17.97 -5.06 3.49
CA THR A 421 -19.24 -5.44 2.88
C THR A 421 -20.35 -4.62 3.52
N LEU A 422 -21.09 -3.89 2.69
CA LEU A 422 -22.23 -3.08 3.14
C LEU A 422 -23.54 -3.83 2.84
N PRO A 423 -24.28 -4.29 3.86
CA PRO A 423 -25.58 -4.90 3.65
C PRO A 423 -26.56 -3.91 3.02
N TYR A 424 -27.38 -4.32 2.05
CA TYR A 424 -28.42 -3.45 1.50
C TYR A 424 -29.46 -3.05 2.55
N SER A 425 -29.55 -3.81 3.64
CA SER A 425 -30.38 -3.51 4.81
C SER A 425 -29.80 -2.45 5.73
N SER A 426 -28.51 -2.07 5.60
CA SER A 426 -27.86 -1.00 6.38
C SER A 426 -27.18 -0.04 5.40
N PRO A 427 -27.82 1.07 5.02
CA PRO A 427 -27.37 1.91 3.90
C PRO A 427 -26.12 2.75 4.19
N ILE A 428 -25.52 2.63 5.38
CA ILE A 428 -24.41 3.48 5.83
C ILE A 428 -23.35 2.60 6.49
N SER A 429 -22.11 2.70 6.01
CA SER A 429 -20.98 1.99 6.61
C SER A 429 -20.59 2.55 7.98
N PRO A 430 -19.86 1.79 8.80
CA PRO A 430 -19.01 2.35 9.84
C PRO A 430 -18.04 3.41 9.26
N PRO A 431 -17.53 4.35 10.07
CA PRO A 431 -16.56 5.33 9.63
C PRO A 431 -15.19 4.71 9.37
N THR A 432 -14.60 5.04 8.22
CA THR A 432 -13.16 4.95 7.99
C THR A 432 -12.51 6.23 8.55
N ILE A 433 -11.68 6.10 9.58
CA ILE A 433 -11.14 7.24 10.35
C ILE A 433 -9.66 7.46 10.04
N HIS A 434 -9.31 8.59 9.43
CA HIS A 434 -7.95 9.05 9.18
C HIS A 434 -7.51 10.10 10.19
N GLY A 435 -6.53 9.75 11.03
CA GLY A 435 -5.85 10.69 11.92
C GLY A 435 -4.82 11.52 11.14
N ALA A 436 -5.17 12.75 10.79
CA ALA A 436 -4.28 13.68 10.11
C ALA A 436 -3.32 14.36 11.12
N MET A 437 -2.04 14.44 10.77
CA MET A 437 -1.01 15.14 11.54
C MET A 437 -0.01 15.80 10.61
N GLY A 438 -0.14 17.11 10.42
CA GLY A 438 0.70 17.87 9.49
C GLY A 438 0.33 17.68 8.02
N ASP A 439 -0.60 16.77 7.70
CA ASP A 439 -0.98 16.46 6.32
C ASP A 439 -1.42 17.72 5.56
N ASP A 440 -1.00 17.84 4.30
CA ASP A 440 -1.35 18.96 3.41
C ASP A 440 -2.61 18.67 2.58
N THR A 441 -2.87 17.39 2.33
CA THR A 441 -4.01 16.92 1.52
C THR A 441 -4.44 15.55 2.03
N VAL A 442 -5.75 15.33 2.08
CA VAL A 442 -6.36 14.00 2.31
C VAL A 442 -7.26 13.65 1.12
N ILE A 443 -7.21 12.41 0.65
CA ILE A 443 -8.01 11.90 -0.47
C ILE A 443 -8.75 10.66 -0.01
N PHE A 444 -10.08 10.70 -0.01
CA PHE A 444 -10.92 9.53 0.21
C PHE A 444 -11.30 8.93 -1.15
N VAL A 445 -11.09 7.63 -1.31
CA VAL A 445 -11.38 6.88 -2.53
C VAL A 445 -12.32 5.74 -2.18
N LEU A 446 -13.57 5.86 -2.61
CA LEU A 446 -14.58 4.82 -2.48
C LEU A 446 -14.71 4.08 -3.81
N GLY A 447 -14.64 2.76 -3.80
CA GLY A 447 -14.86 1.92 -4.99
C GLY A 447 -15.66 0.65 -4.68
N TRP A 448 -16.41 0.18 -5.68
CA TRP A 448 -17.19 -1.07 -5.66
C TRP A 448 -17.24 -1.67 -7.08
N ALA A 449 -17.85 -2.83 -7.28
CA ALA A 449 -17.86 -3.51 -8.59
C ALA A 449 -19.21 -3.47 -9.33
N ASP A 450 -20.35 -3.59 -8.63
CA ASP A 450 -21.66 -3.63 -9.28
C ASP A 450 -22.13 -2.23 -9.75
N PRO A 451 -22.20 -1.96 -11.07
CA PRO A 451 -22.64 -0.65 -11.59
C PRO A 451 -24.12 -0.35 -11.36
N LYS A 452 -24.93 -1.33 -10.92
CA LYS A 452 -26.34 -1.11 -10.55
C LYS A 452 -26.46 -0.47 -9.17
N VAL A 453 -25.43 -0.60 -8.34
CA VAL A 453 -25.37 -0.02 -7.00
C VAL A 453 -24.78 1.38 -7.10
N LYS A 454 -25.34 2.33 -6.35
CA LYS A 454 -24.81 3.68 -6.23
C LYS A 454 -24.34 3.92 -4.81
N LEU A 455 -23.04 4.10 -4.63
CA LEU A 455 -22.45 4.54 -3.37
C LEU A 455 -21.90 5.96 -3.48
N GLN A 456 -21.90 6.69 -2.37
CA GLN A 456 -21.24 7.98 -2.25
C GLN A 456 -20.52 8.12 -0.91
N LEU A 457 -19.43 8.89 -0.90
CA LEU A 457 -18.74 9.30 0.31
C LEU A 457 -19.52 10.39 1.06
N SER A 458 -19.66 10.18 2.36
CA SER A 458 -20.01 11.21 3.35
C SER A 458 -18.79 11.44 4.24
N ILE A 459 -18.26 12.67 4.26
CA ILE A 459 -17.02 13.00 4.97
C ILE A 459 -17.26 14.08 6.02
N THR A 460 -16.68 13.91 7.19
CA THR A 460 -16.69 14.91 8.27
C THR A 460 -15.29 15.29 8.75
N THR A 461 -15.18 16.54 9.22
CA THR A 461 -13.95 17.12 9.79
C THR A 461 -13.71 16.63 11.22
N PRO A 462 -12.53 16.89 11.82
CA PRO A 462 -12.23 16.54 13.21
C PRO A 462 -13.22 17.10 14.25
N SER A 463 -13.79 18.29 14.00
CA SER A 463 -14.86 18.85 14.83
C SER A 463 -16.27 18.31 14.49
N GLY A 464 -16.38 17.30 13.61
CA GLY A 464 -17.62 16.68 13.17
C GLY A 464 -18.41 17.48 12.13
N GLY A 465 -17.82 18.49 11.50
CA GLY A 465 -18.50 19.27 10.46
C GLY A 465 -18.54 18.58 9.13
N VAL A 466 -19.59 18.83 8.34
CA VAL A 466 -19.73 18.21 7.02
C VAL A 466 -18.72 18.83 6.07
N VAL A 467 -18.09 18.00 5.23
CA VAL A 467 -17.28 18.50 4.11
C VAL A 467 -18.23 18.79 2.95
N ASN A 468 -18.29 20.05 2.51
CA ASN A 468 -19.03 20.42 1.32
C ASN A 468 -18.25 19.97 0.09
N LEU A 469 -18.79 18.97 -0.64
CA LEU A 469 -18.14 18.40 -1.82
C LEU A 469 -18.03 19.38 -3.01
N ASN A 470 -18.73 20.52 -2.95
CA ASN A 470 -18.67 21.60 -3.93
C ASN A 470 -17.79 22.78 -3.48
N ALA A 471 -17.10 22.69 -2.33
CA ALA A 471 -16.24 23.76 -1.85
C ALA A 471 -15.01 23.96 -2.78
N PRO A 472 -14.49 25.20 -2.94
CA PRO A 472 -13.39 25.47 -3.87
C PRO A 472 -12.08 24.70 -3.60
N ASN A 473 -11.82 24.32 -2.35
CA ASN A 473 -10.65 23.54 -1.94
C ASN A 473 -10.92 22.03 -1.85
N VAL A 474 -12.07 21.58 -2.37
CA VAL A 474 -12.48 20.18 -2.44
C VAL A 474 -12.68 19.79 -3.91
N GLN A 475 -12.09 18.66 -4.32
CA GLN A 475 -12.34 18.08 -5.64
C GLN A 475 -13.10 16.77 -5.44
N SER A 476 -14.37 16.76 -5.82
CA SER A 476 -15.20 15.55 -5.85
C SER A 476 -15.40 15.07 -7.30
N ARG A 477 -15.23 13.76 -7.52
CA ARG A 477 -15.45 13.08 -8.80
C ARG A 477 -16.21 11.79 -8.55
N ILE A 478 -17.34 11.63 -9.24
CA ILE A 478 -18.20 10.44 -9.14
C ILE A 478 -18.19 9.73 -10.49
N GLY A 479 -17.86 8.44 -10.48
CA GLY A 479 -17.90 7.57 -11.64
C GLY A 479 -19.08 6.59 -11.64
N SER A 480 -18.98 5.54 -12.47
CA SER A 480 -19.96 4.45 -12.51
C SER A 480 -19.95 3.64 -11.21
N THR A 481 -18.75 3.39 -10.69
CA THR A 481 -18.49 2.45 -9.58
C THR A 481 -17.41 2.96 -8.60
N TRP A 482 -17.22 4.28 -8.55
CA TRP A 482 -16.30 4.94 -7.61
C TRP A 482 -16.75 6.36 -7.25
N HIS A 483 -16.22 6.87 -6.14
CA HIS A 483 -16.29 8.28 -5.75
C HIS A 483 -14.96 8.68 -5.11
N VAL A 484 -14.28 9.66 -5.71
CA VAL A 484 -13.03 10.24 -5.20
C VAL A 484 -13.31 11.63 -4.64
N VAL A 485 -12.84 11.90 -3.41
CA VAL A 485 -12.89 13.23 -2.81
C VAL A 485 -11.50 13.62 -2.30
N ARG A 486 -10.88 14.63 -2.92
CA ARG A 486 -9.65 15.27 -2.45
C ARG A 486 -9.99 16.53 -1.66
N ILE A 487 -9.41 16.68 -0.49
CA ILE A 487 -9.55 17.83 0.40
C ILE A 487 -8.16 18.43 0.63
N LYS A 488 -7.96 19.68 0.19
CA LYS A 488 -6.74 20.43 0.51
C LYS A 488 -6.84 21.00 1.93
N LEU A 489 -5.85 20.73 2.76
CA LEU A 489 -5.80 21.16 4.16
C LEU A 489 -4.98 22.46 4.33
N PRO A 490 -5.32 23.32 5.32
CA PRO A 490 -6.49 23.20 6.19
C PRO A 490 -7.81 23.45 5.44
N TYR A 491 -8.85 22.69 5.77
CA TYR A 491 -10.22 22.94 5.31
C TYR A 491 -11.00 23.59 6.44
N GLN A 492 -11.51 24.81 6.20
CA GLN A 492 -12.20 25.63 7.21
C GLN A 492 -11.39 25.82 8.52
N GLY A 493 -10.06 25.95 8.39
CA GLY A 493 -9.16 26.11 9.53
C GLY A 493 -8.78 24.80 10.23
N GLU A 494 -9.37 23.67 9.84
CA GLU A 494 -9.09 22.35 10.40
C GLU A 494 -8.06 21.62 9.53
N ARG A 495 -6.99 21.11 10.16
CA ARG A 495 -5.96 20.28 9.52
C ARG A 495 -5.84 18.95 10.26
N ASP A 496 -5.42 19.03 11.52
CA ASP A 496 -5.09 17.86 12.33
C ASP A 496 -6.30 17.29 13.06
N GLY A 497 -6.27 15.98 13.33
CA GLY A 497 -7.34 15.24 14.01
C GLY A 497 -8.02 14.21 13.12
N ASP A 498 -9.13 13.66 13.60
CA ASP A 498 -9.80 12.52 12.99
C ASP A 498 -10.77 12.96 11.87
N TRP A 499 -10.39 12.72 10.63
CA TRP A 499 -11.26 12.87 9.47
C TRP A 499 -11.99 11.55 9.24
N SER A 500 -13.33 11.57 9.12
CA SER A 500 -14.10 10.33 8.94
C SER A 500 -14.84 10.30 7.60
N GLY A 501 -14.69 9.19 6.87
CA GLY A 501 -15.40 8.91 5.62
C GLY A 501 -16.33 7.70 5.78
N ARG A 502 -17.54 7.76 5.21
CA ARG A 502 -18.52 6.66 5.18
C ARG A 502 -19.00 6.41 3.76
N ALA A 503 -19.20 5.15 3.41
CA ALA A 503 -19.91 4.74 2.22
C ALA A 503 -21.41 4.80 2.50
N VAL A 504 -22.14 5.48 1.61
CA VAL A 504 -23.59 5.67 1.72
C VAL A 504 -24.27 5.13 0.48
N LEU A 505 -25.15 4.13 0.65
CA LEU A 505 -26.05 3.62 -0.39
C LEU A 505 -27.07 4.68 -0.78
N GLN A 506 -27.09 5.05 -2.06
CA GLN A 506 -27.98 6.07 -2.59
C GLN A 506 -29.21 5.46 -3.28
N PRO A 507 -30.42 6.02 -3.07
CA PRO A 507 -30.73 7.16 -2.21
C PRO A 507 -31.00 6.75 -0.74
N VAL A 508 -30.46 7.52 0.21
CA VAL A 508 -31.02 7.58 1.58
C VAL A 508 -32.12 8.63 1.61
N ARG A 509 -33.33 8.24 2.01
CA ARG A 509 -34.52 9.10 2.01
C ARG A 509 -34.59 10.00 3.25
N GLY A 510 -34.15 9.52 4.40
CA GLY A 510 -34.22 10.33 5.62
C GLY A 510 -33.88 9.57 6.89
N PHE A 511 -33.97 10.27 8.01
CA PHE A 511 -33.83 9.70 9.35
C PHE A 511 -35.10 9.91 10.16
N VAL A 512 -35.45 8.93 10.98
CA VAL A 512 -36.52 9.02 11.98
C VAL A 512 -35.94 8.80 13.37
N ASN A 513 -36.08 9.79 14.25
CA ASN A 513 -35.46 9.81 15.58
C ASN A 513 -36.51 9.73 16.68
N GLY A 514 -36.47 8.64 17.45
CA GLY A 514 -37.37 8.26 18.56
C GLY A 514 -37.21 9.08 19.83
N PHE A 515 -36.35 10.08 19.80
CA PHE A 515 -36.13 11.01 20.89
C PHE A 515 -36.41 12.42 20.39
N SER A 516 -37.10 13.20 21.22
CA SER A 516 -37.20 14.64 21.00
C SER A 516 -35.90 15.32 21.41
N SER A 517 -35.69 16.55 20.94
CA SER A 517 -34.55 17.38 21.38
C SER A 517 -34.49 17.62 22.90
N LEU A 518 -35.60 17.44 23.62
CA LEU A 518 -35.67 17.62 25.07
C LEU A 518 -35.08 16.44 25.86
N ALA A 519 -34.86 15.30 25.21
CA ALA A 519 -34.42 14.08 25.87
C ALA A 519 -32.89 14.00 26.05
N VAL A 520 -32.11 14.76 25.27
CA VAL A 520 -30.65 14.62 25.21
C VAL A 520 -29.95 15.61 26.15
N THR A 521 -29.20 15.11 27.13
CA THR A 521 -28.46 15.96 28.11
C THR A 521 -27.08 16.38 27.65
N GLY A 522 -26.44 15.62 26.75
CA GLY A 522 -25.14 15.96 26.15
C GLY A 522 -25.34 16.64 24.80
N THR A 523 -25.37 17.98 24.79
CA THR A 523 -25.67 18.77 23.57
C THR A 523 -24.72 18.46 22.43
N ASP A 524 -23.43 18.33 22.71
CA ASP A 524 -22.43 18.20 21.64
C ASP A 524 -22.57 16.86 20.91
N ALA A 525 -22.60 15.74 21.64
CA ALA A 525 -22.75 14.42 21.02
C ALA A 525 -24.12 14.24 20.32
N GLY A 526 -25.20 14.82 20.87
CA GLY A 526 -26.51 14.85 20.22
C GLY A 526 -26.52 15.69 18.94
N VAL A 527 -25.89 16.86 18.96
CA VAL A 527 -25.69 17.71 17.77
C VAL A 527 -24.85 16.97 16.73
N GLN A 528 -23.78 16.28 17.12
CA GLN A 528 -22.96 15.50 16.19
C GLN A 528 -23.73 14.35 15.53
N LEU A 529 -24.61 13.65 16.25
CA LEU A 529 -25.50 12.66 15.64
C LEU A 529 -26.33 13.30 14.51
N ILE A 530 -26.96 14.45 14.76
CA ILE A 530 -27.75 15.14 13.73
C ILE A 530 -26.87 15.64 12.58
N ARG A 531 -25.66 16.15 12.85
CA ARG A 531 -24.71 16.57 11.81
C ARG A 531 -24.27 15.42 10.92
N ASN A 532 -24.04 14.22 11.48
CA ASN A 532 -23.74 13.02 10.70
C ASN A 532 -24.94 12.54 9.86
N GLN A 533 -26.17 12.72 10.36
CA GLN A 533 -27.39 12.50 9.55
C GLN A 533 -27.47 13.50 8.39
N LEU A 534 -27.22 14.79 8.64
CA LEU A 534 -27.16 15.83 7.62
C LEU A 534 -26.05 15.55 6.58
N ALA A 535 -24.87 15.12 7.02
CA ALA A 535 -23.75 14.73 6.16
C ALA A 535 -24.15 13.63 5.16
N THR A 536 -24.89 12.63 5.66
CA THR A 536 -25.38 11.50 4.87
C THR A 536 -26.42 11.93 3.83
N LEU A 537 -27.33 12.85 4.21
CA LEU A 537 -28.41 13.31 3.33
C LEU A 537 -27.94 14.38 2.32
N CYS A 538 -27.01 15.24 2.70
CA CYS A 538 -26.63 16.44 1.97
C CYS A 538 -25.20 16.37 1.39
N THR A 539 -24.71 15.18 1.05
CA THR A 539 -23.38 14.97 0.42
C THR A 539 -23.16 15.86 -0.80
N SER A 540 -24.18 16.02 -1.65
CA SER A 540 -24.14 16.89 -2.86
C SER A 540 -24.56 18.34 -2.59
N GLY A 541 -24.72 18.72 -1.32
CA GLY A 541 -25.36 19.95 -0.87
C GLY A 541 -26.89 19.84 -0.80
N CYS A 542 -27.48 20.56 0.16
CA CYS A 542 -28.92 20.81 0.24
C CYS A 542 -29.12 22.33 0.14
N GLY A 543 -29.76 22.82 -0.92
CA GLY A 543 -29.92 24.26 -1.18
C GLY A 543 -31.14 24.83 -0.48
N ASN A 544 -32.28 24.18 -0.63
CA ASN A 544 -33.56 24.58 -0.05
C ASN A 544 -33.90 23.71 1.16
N VAL A 545 -33.55 24.20 2.35
CA VAL A 545 -33.80 23.51 3.62
C VAL A 545 -34.98 24.16 4.36
N LEU A 546 -35.92 23.36 4.85
CA LEU A 546 -37.00 23.80 5.74
C LEU A 546 -36.76 23.22 7.14
N PHE A 547 -36.73 24.08 8.14
CA PHE A 547 -36.63 23.68 9.54
C PHE A 547 -37.91 24.07 10.29
N TYR A 548 -38.47 23.13 11.05
CA TYR A 548 -39.60 23.40 11.94
C TYR A 548 -39.46 22.65 13.26
N GLN A 549 -39.70 23.42 14.33
CA GLN A 549 -39.73 22.95 15.70
C GLN A 549 -41.09 23.29 16.30
N HIS A 550 -41.87 22.29 16.70
CA HIS A 550 -43.12 22.55 17.41
C HIS A 550 -42.85 23.07 18.83
N THR A 551 -43.53 24.15 19.20
CA THR A 551 -43.49 24.77 20.53
C THR A 551 -44.76 24.44 21.31
N THR A 552 -44.65 23.91 22.53
CA THR A 552 -45.83 23.63 23.39
C THR A 552 -46.01 24.75 24.45
N ASN A 553 -47.25 25.12 24.76
CA ASN A 553 -47.57 26.20 25.72
C ASN A 553 -47.07 25.95 27.16
N GLU A 554 -46.63 24.74 27.51
CA GLU A 554 -46.05 24.39 28.81
C GLU A 554 -44.52 24.50 28.85
N THR A 555 -43.87 24.90 27.76
CA THR A 555 -42.42 25.02 27.74
C THR A 555 -42.00 26.30 27.01
N SER A 556 -41.58 27.28 27.80
CA SER A 556 -40.39 28.03 27.42
C SER A 556 -39.28 26.99 27.23
N VAL A 557 -39.09 26.48 26.01
CA VAL A 557 -38.06 25.48 25.70
C VAL A 557 -36.70 26.17 25.73
N SER A 558 -36.23 26.49 26.93
CA SER A 558 -34.85 26.82 27.21
C SER A 558 -34.17 25.54 27.70
N HIS A 559 -33.56 24.79 26.79
CA HIS A 559 -32.29 24.13 27.14
C HIS A 559 -31.27 25.26 27.26
N GLY A 560 -30.96 25.70 28.48
CA GLY A 560 -29.93 26.72 28.72
C GLY A 560 -30.10 28.08 28.01
N GLY A 561 -31.29 28.41 27.49
CA GLY A 561 -31.60 29.74 26.94
C GLY A 561 -31.47 29.92 25.42
N GLY A 562 -31.67 28.92 24.55
CA GLY A 562 -31.66 29.21 23.10
C GLY A 562 -32.28 28.24 22.09
N THR A 563 -31.94 26.95 22.04
CA THR A 563 -32.05 26.20 20.75
C THR A 563 -32.05 24.67 20.92
N SER A 564 -32.68 23.92 19.99
CA SER A 564 -32.73 22.43 20.01
C SER A 564 -31.49 21.79 19.37
N ILE A 565 -31.15 20.52 19.66
CA ILE A 565 -30.01 19.83 18.99
C ILE A 565 -30.14 19.80 17.45
N TYR A 566 -31.37 19.78 16.94
CA TYR A 566 -31.65 19.85 15.51
C TYR A 566 -31.39 21.26 14.96
N HIS A 567 -31.83 22.28 15.70
CA HIS A 567 -31.58 23.68 15.35
C HIS A 567 -30.07 23.96 15.34
N GLU A 568 -29.37 23.59 16.41
CA GLU A 568 -27.91 23.76 16.54
C GLU A 568 -27.16 23.08 15.40
N ALA A 569 -27.52 21.84 15.05
CA ALA A 569 -26.89 21.15 13.93
C ALA A 569 -27.14 21.86 12.58
N VAL A 570 -28.38 22.30 12.31
CA VAL A 570 -28.72 23.01 11.08
C VAL A 570 -27.98 24.34 10.98
N ILE A 571 -27.98 25.14 12.06
CA ILE A 571 -27.29 26.44 12.11
C ILE A 571 -25.77 26.27 12.00
N ALA A 572 -25.19 25.27 12.67
CA ALA A 572 -23.76 24.98 12.56
C ALA A 572 -23.36 24.71 11.11
N GLU A 573 -24.09 23.86 10.40
CA GLU A 573 -23.81 23.54 9.00
C GLU A 573 -24.10 24.70 8.04
N MET A 574 -25.14 25.50 8.29
CA MET A 574 -25.36 26.76 7.57
C MET A 574 -24.20 27.74 7.75
N SER A 575 -23.73 27.93 8.98
CA SER A 575 -22.62 28.85 9.29
C SER A 575 -21.30 28.42 8.63
N ARG A 576 -21.15 27.10 8.39
CA ARG A 576 -20.02 26.50 7.68
C ARG A 576 -20.21 26.50 6.16
N GLY A 577 -21.36 26.94 5.63
CA GLY A 577 -21.66 26.94 4.21
C GLY A 577 -21.74 25.54 3.58
N THR A 578 -22.05 24.52 4.38
CA THR A 578 -22.21 23.12 3.93
C THR A 578 -23.64 22.81 3.50
N MET A 579 -24.59 23.68 3.89
CA MET A 579 -25.97 23.70 3.42
C MET A 579 -26.36 25.14 3.04
N GLY A 580 -27.36 25.27 2.16
CA GLY A 580 -28.00 26.53 1.84
C GLY A 580 -28.81 27.11 3.00
N ASN A 581 -29.36 28.31 2.82
CA ASN A 581 -30.14 28.97 3.86
C ASN A 581 -31.36 28.13 4.24
N ALA A 582 -31.48 27.77 5.53
CA ALA A 582 -32.68 27.15 6.03
C ALA A 582 -33.78 28.20 6.23
N THR A 583 -34.96 27.94 5.67
CA THR A 583 -36.18 28.64 6.03
C THR A 583 -36.68 28.07 7.35
N VAL A 584 -36.78 28.91 8.38
CA VAL A 584 -37.29 28.50 9.69
C VAL A 584 -38.77 28.84 9.77
N ALA A 585 -39.61 27.83 9.95
CA ALA A 585 -41.02 28.04 10.25
C ALA A 585 -41.19 28.27 11.76
N HIS A 586 -41.87 29.34 12.15
CA HIS A 586 -41.98 29.72 13.57
C HIS A 586 -43.26 29.19 14.25
N GLN A 587 -44.28 28.84 13.47
CA GLN A 587 -45.59 28.37 13.96
C GLN A 587 -46.18 27.30 13.03
N ALA A 588 -47.13 26.52 13.54
CA ALA A 588 -47.76 25.41 12.81
C ALA A 588 -48.43 25.84 11.49
N ALA A 589 -49.11 26.99 11.49
CA ALA A 589 -49.75 27.53 10.29
C ALA A 589 -48.72 27.95 9.22
N ASP A 590 -47.61 28.57 9.65
CA ASP A 590 -46.50 28.96 8.78
C ASP A 590 -45.84 27.74 8.14
N PHE A 591 -45.55 26.70 8.93
CA PHE A 591 -45.02 25.45 8.41
C PHE A 591 -45.97 24.80 7.38
N SER A 592 -47.28 24.76 7.66
CA SER A 592 -48.28 24.24 6.70
C SER A 592 -48.30 25.03 5.37
N ASN A 593 -48.20 26.35 5.45
CA ASN A 593 -48.11 27.22 4.27
C ASN A 593 -46.80 27.01 3.50
N LEU A 594 -45.68 26.81 4.19
CA LEU A 594 -44.37 26.57 3.57
C LEU A 594 -44.29 25.22 2.87
N LEU A 595 -44.92 24.19 3.43
CA LEU A 595 -45.00 22.86 2.82
C LEU A 595 -45.78 22.86 1.49
N SER A 596 -46.70 23.82 1.30
CA SER A 596 -47.57 23.93 0.12
C SER A 596 -47.05 24.88 -0.97
N ARG A 597 -45.89 25.53 -0.76
CA ARG A 597 -45.28 26.42 -1.77
C ARG A 597 -44.77 25.67 -2.99
N SER A 598 -44.84 26.31 -4.16
CA SER A 598 -44.17 25.86 -5.38
C SER A 598 -42.65 26.03 -5.26
N GLY A 599 -41.88 24.99 -5.58
CA GLY A 599 -40.41 25.01 -5.54
C GLY A 599 -39.78 23.76 -4.91
N GLY A 600 -40.53 23.06 -4.06
CA GLY A 600 -40.06 21.85 -3.37
C GLY A 600 -38.95 22.13 -2.35
N TRP A 601 -38.71 21.15 -1.47
CA TRP A 601 -37.66 21.21 -0.46
C TRP A 601 -36.66 20.07 -0.69
N ASP A 602 -35.36 20.38 -0.65
CA ASP A 602 -34.31 19.38 -0.73
C ASP A 602 -34.26 18.55 0.57
N LEU A 603 -34.44 19.24 1.70
CA LEU A 603 -34.41 18.68 3.04
C LEU A 603 -35.47 19.35 3.92
N VAL A 604 -36.21 18.54 4.69
CA VAL A 604 -37.06 19.01 5.79
C VAL A 604 -36.55 18.44 7.11
N VAL A 605 -36.19 19.31 8.06
CA VAL A 605 -35.83 18.93 9.43
C VAL A 605 -37.00 19.31 10.34
N TYR A 606 -37.65 18.29 10.90
CA TYR A 606 -38.88 18.41 11.66
C TYR A 606 -38.73 17.77 13.03
N ASN A 607 -39.05 18.53 14.09
CA ASN A 607 -39.10 18.02 15.45
C ASN A 607 -40.38 18.50 16.16
N ALA A 608 -41.19 17.56 16.62
CA ALA A 608 -42.37 17.82 17.44
C ALA A 608 -42.30 17.06 18.77
N PRO A 609 -41.82 17.71 19.85
CA PRO A 609 -41.92 17.16 21.19
C PRO A 609 -43.40 17.08 21.60
N GLY A 610 -43.76 16.13 22.47
CA GLY A 610 -45.08 16.06 23.05
C GLY A 610 -45.14 16.72 24.45
N PRO A 611 -46.30 16.60 25.13
CA PRO A 611 -47.57 16.13 24.58
C PRO A 611 -48.23 17.22 23.71
N GLY A 612 -48.61 16.89 22.48
CA GLY A 612 -49.27 17.80 21.53
C GLY A 612 -50.37 17.10 20.75
N GLY A 613 -51.43 17.83 20.36
CA GLY A 613 -52.55 17.33 19.56
C GLY A 613 -52.30 17.34 18.04
N SER A 614 -53.32 16.99 17.27
CA SER A 614 -53.30 17.11 15.80
C SER A 614 -53.05 18.57 15.37
N GLN A 615 -52.31 18.75 14.28
CA GLN A 615 -51.89 20.05 13.77
C GLN A 615 -52.31 20.26 12.32
N THR A 616 -52.40 21.53 11.91
CA THR A 616 -52.83 21.93 10.56
C THR A 616 -51.87 21.50 9.44
N TYR A 617 -50.61 21.17 9.78
CA TYR A 617 -49.61 20.71 8.82
C TYR A 617 -49.61 19.19 8.61
N ASP A 618 -50.29 18.41 9.47
CA ASP A 618 -50.08 16.95 9.53
C ASP A 618 -50.35 16.25 8.19
N GLN A 619 -51.49 16.57 7.55
CA GLN A 619 -51.87 15.96 6.27
C GLN A 619 -50.93 16.38 5.14
N ALA A 620 -50.58 17.66 5.07
CA ALA A 620 -49.69 18.19 4.04
C ALA A 620 -48.28 17.59 4.17
N PHE A 621 -47.77 17.49 5.40
CA PHE A 621 -46.44 16.93 5.65
C PHE A 621 -46.38 15.43 5.39
N ALA A 622 -47.36 14.66 5.87
CA ALA A 622 -47.46 13.23 5.56
C ALA A 622 -47.51 13.01 4.03
N SER A 623 -48.30 13.81 3.31
CA SER A 623 -48.39 13.74 1.84
C SER A 623 -47.04 14.02 1.17
N LEU A 624 -46.29 15.03 1.65
CA LEU A 624 -44.95 15.34 1.16
C LEU A 624 -43.98 14.16 1.36
N LEU A 625 -43.96 13.56 2.55
CA LEU A 625 -43.08 12.42 2.86
C LEU A 625 -43.45 11.17 2.05
N CYS A 626 -44.75 10.88 1.92
CA CYS A 626 -45.25 9.76 1.12
C CYS A 626 -44.94 9.94 -0.38
N ALA A 627 -44.84 11.18 -0.88
CA ALA A 627 -44.54 11.45 -2.28
C ALA A 627 -43.12 11.01 -2.71
N GLY A 628 -42.19 10.78 -1.77
CA GLY A 628 -40.90 10.20 -2.12
C GLY A 628 -39.77 11.18 -2.44
N ARG A 629 -40.08 12.47 -2.63
CA ARG A 629 -39.20 13.40 -3.36
C ARG A 629 -38.27 14.26 -2.50
N THR A 630 -38.57 14.40 -1.21
CA THR A 630 -37.85 15.29 -0.29
C THR A 630 -37.13 14.46 0.77
N LYS A 631 -35.87 14.81 1.06
CA LYS A 631 -35.12 14.20 2.15
C LYS A 631 -35.63 14.74 3.49
N TYR A 632 -35.50 13.96 4.55
CA TYR A 632 -36.03 14.40 5.85
C TYR A 632 -35.23 13.93 7.06
N ILE A 633 -35.31 14.70 8.13
CA ILE A 633 -35.02 14.24 9.49
C ILE A 633 -36.30 14.51 10.29
N VAL A 634 -36.94 13.45 10.78
CA VAL A 634 -38.24 13.52 11.47
C VAL A 634 -38.10 13.01 12.90
N SER A 635 -38.60 13.80 13.84
CA SER A 635 -38.88 13.36 15.20
C SER A 635 -40.31 13.78 15.56
N ASP A 636 -41.20 12.80 15.80
CA ASP A 636 -42.58 13.08 16.19
C ASP A 636 -43.02 12.24 17.39
N ALA A 637 -43.12 12.94 18.51
CA ALA A 637 -43.38 12.35 19.81
C ALA A 637 -44.89 12.37 20.16
N ARG A 638 -45.73 13.07 19.36
CA ARG A 638 -47.15 13.30 19.65
C ARG A 638 -47.97 12.01 19.57
N PRO A 639 -48.80 11.70 20.58
CA PRO A 639 -49.61 10.47 20.61
C PRO A 639 -50.94 10.62 19.84
N VAL A 640 -50.90 11.06 18.58
CA VAL A 640 -52.09 11.26 17.74
C VAL A 640 -52.00 10.53 16.40
N SER A 641 -53.14 10.08 15.88
CA SER A 641 -53.21 9.28 14.64
C SER A 641 -52.66 10.00 13.41
N SER A 642 -52.73 11.34 13.39
CA SER A 642 -52.17 12.18 12.34
C SER A 642 -50.63 12.22 12.36
N ALA A 643 -50.01 12.14 13.55
CA ALA A 643 -48.57 11.98 13.70
C ALA A 643 -48.12 10.58 13.28
N ASP A 644 -48.92 9.55 13.57
CA ASP A 644 -48.64 8.19 13.08
C ASP A 644 -48.70 8.12 11.54
N ALA A 645 -49.51 8.96 10.88
CA ALA A 645 -49.51 9.07 9.42
C ALA A 645 -48.20 9.66 8.89
N ILE A 646 -47.64 10.68 9.56
CA ILE A 646 -46.31 11.23 9.26
C ILE A 646 -45.25 10.14 9.38
N LEU A 647 -45.21 9.42 10.51
CA LEU A 647 -44.23 8.36 10.74
C LEU A 647 -44.33 7.22 9.72
N ARG A 648 -45.55 6.77 9.39
CA ARG A 648 -45.76 5.74 8.35
C ARG A 648 -45.23 6.21 6.99
N CYS A 649 -45.50 7.45 6.59
CA CYS A 649 -44.94 8.02 5.36
C CYS A 649 -43.41 8.21 5.42
N ALA A 650 -42.87 8.39 6.62
CA ALA A 650 -41.43 8.39 6.89
C ALA A 650 -40.82 6.98 7.03
N GLY A 651 -41.58 5.89 6.82
CA GLY A 651 -41.06 4.52 6.88
C GLY A 651 -40.84 3.95 8.29
N ALA A 652 -41.45 4.53 9.31
CA ALA A 652 -41.37 4.07 10.70
C ALA A 652 -42.76 3.90 11.32
N THR A 653 -42.87 2.99 12.30
CA THR A 653 -44.05 2.84 13.13
C THR A 653 -43.69 3.05 14.61
N ARG A 654 -44.66 3.58 15.36
CA ARG A 654 -44.48 3.87 16.79
C ARG A 654 -44.38 2.55 17.57
N GLY A 655 -43.32 2.40 18.35
CA GLY A 655 -43.08 1.28 19.24
C GLY A 655 -43.47 1.59 20.69
N GLU A 656 -42.78 0.91 21.62
CA GLU A 656 -42.98 1.05 23.05
C GLU A 656 -42.62 2.46 23.55
N SER A 657 -43.26 2.85 24.65
CA SER A 657 -43.04 4.13 25.32
C SER A 657 -42.48 3.89 26.70
N VAL A 658 -41.59 4.76 27.15
CA VAL A 658 -40.98 4.60 28.47
C VAL A 658 -42.00 4.96 29.55
N THR A 659 -42.36 4.00 30.38
CA THR A 659 -43.15 4.20 31.59
C THR A 659 -42.23 4.57 32.76
N ALA A 660 -42.68 5.47 33.63
CA ALA A 660 -41.85 6.15 34.61
C ALA A 660 -41.12 5.22 35.60
N GLY A 661 -39.82 5.44 35.77
CA GLY A 661 -38.93 4.87 36.79
C GLY A 661 -37.59 5.58 36.72
N THR A 662 -36.89 5.77 37.84
CA THR A 662 -35.67 6.58 38.00
C THR A 662 -34.40 6.03 37.28
N GLU A 663 -34.53 5.42 36.10
CA GLU A 663 -33.43 4.81 35.36
C GLU A 663 -32.79 5.79 34.37
N LYS A 664 -31.45 5.85 34.38
CA LYS A 664 -30.66 6.55 33.36
C LYS A 664 -30.73 5.75 32.06
N MET A 665 -31.31 6.32 31.01
CA MET A 665 -31.29 5.72 29.67
C MET A 665 -30.13 6.25 28.83
N TYR A 666 -29.63 5.39 27.96
CA TYR A 666 -28.57 5.73 27.01
C TYR A 666 -28.99 5.33 25.60
N LEU A 667 -28.50 6.05 24.60
CA LEU A 667 -28.50 5.59 23.22
C LEU A 667 -27.17 4.89 22.94
N SER A 668 -27.23 3.63 22.54
CA SER A 668 -26.09 2.90 21.99
C SER A 668 -26.07 3.08 20.47
N PRO A 669 -24.90 3.32 19.85
CA PRO A 669 -24.79 3.48 18.41
C PRO A 669 -25.04 2.15 17.71
N GLY A 670 -25.67 2.20 16.53
CA GLY A 670 -25.75 1.06 15.61
C GLY A 670 -24.46 0.87 14.82
N ASP A 671 -24.49 -0.07 13.87
CA ASP A 671 -23.30 -0.49 13.09
C ASP A 671 -22.64 0.67 12.31
N SER A 672 -23.41 1.66 11.87
CA SER A 672 -22.91 2.84 11.14
C SER A 672 -22.12 3.83 12.01
N GLN A 673 -22.21 3.70 13.35
CA GLN A 673 -21.52 4.54 14.32
C GLN A 673 -21.62 6.05 14.01
N LEU A 674 -22.85 6.57 13.92
CA LEU A 674 -23.09 8.01 13.69
C LEU A 674 -22.72 8.90 14.89
N PHE A 675 -22.37 8.32 16.03
CA PHE A 675 -21.84 9.02 17.20
C PHE A 675 -20.98 8.05 18.02
N PRO A 676 -19.98 8.55 18.77
CA PRO A 676 -19.11 7.70 19.56
C PRO A 676 -19.73 7.34 20.91
N GLY A 677 -19.58 6.08 21.32
CA GLY A 677 -19.97 5.62 22.66
C GLY A 677 -21.46 5.78 22.97
N GLU A 678 -21.81 5.67 24.24
CA GLU A 678 -23.20 5.81 24.69
C GLU A 678 -23.58 7.28 24.93
N LEU A 679 -24.72 7.71 24.39
CA LEU A 679 -25.27 9.05 24.61
C LEU A 679 -26.30 9.01 25.75
N GLN A 680 -26.01 9.68 26.86
CA GLN A 680 -26.93 9.75 27.99
C GLN A 680 -28.15 10.65 27.68
N LEU A 681 -29.34 10.17 28.07
CA LEU A 681 -30.59 10.91 28.10
C LEU A 681 -30.91 11.40 29.54
N GLY A 682 -31.61 12.53 29.68
CA GLY A 682 -31.93 13.16 30.97
C GLY A 682 -33.09 12.51 31.76
N ASN A 683 -33.15 12.74 33.09
CA ASN A 683 -34.15 12.20 34.05
C ASN A 683 -35.14 13.31 34.50
N ALA A 684 -36.42 13.16 34.86
CA ALA A 684 -37.39 12.06 34.97
C ALA A 684 -38.71 12.52 34.28
N VAL A 685 -39.46 11.63 33.61
CA VAL A 685 -40.38 11.99 32.49
C VAL A 685 -39.54 12.41 31.29
N VAL A 686 -38.79 11.51 30.66
CA VAL A 686 -39.19 10.89 29.38
C VAL A 686 -40.39 11.58 28.69
N ARG A 687 -40.30 12.89 28.41
CA ARG A 687 -41.27 13.63 27.58
C ARG A 687 -41.15 13.14 26.14
N ASP A 688 -41.82 12.00 25.91
CA ASP A 688 -42.14 11.39 24.64
C ASP A 688 -41.00 10.69 23.88
N ALA A 689 -39.94 10.25 24.57
CA ALA A 689 -39.02 9.29 23.96
C ALA A 689 -39.76 7.96 23.74
N ARG A 690 -39.69 7.45 22.51
CA ARG A 690 -40.31 6.19 22.09
C ARG A 690 -39.32 5.38 21.29
N SER A 691 -39.46 4.07 21.35
CA SER A 691 -38.85 3.23 20.34
C SER A 691 -39.64 3.33 19.05
N TYR A 692 -38.95 3.18 17.92
CA TYR A 692 -39.59 3.02 16.63
C TYR A 692 -39.30 1.63 16.11
N VAL A 693 -40.35 1.02 15.57
CA VAL A 693 -40.25 -0.21 14.79
C VAL A 693 -40.10 0.20 13.33
N VAL A 694 -39.18 -0.45 12.64
CA VAL A 694 -38.78 -0.04 11.30
C VAL A 694 -39.57 -0.81 10.25
N ALA A 695 -40.05 -0.11 9.23
CA ALA A 695 -40.59 -0.70 8.01
C ALA A 695 -39.73 -0.28 6.80
N GLY A 696 -38.71 -1.08 6.46
CA GLY A 696 -37.85 -0.81 5.30
C GLY A 696 -36.72 0.20 5.53
N GLY A 697 -36.04 0.10 6.68
CA GLY A 697 -34.88 0.92 7.05
C GLY A 697 -34.01 0.19 8.08
N SER A 698 -32.99 0.86 8.60
CA SER A 698 -31.99 0.28 9.50
C SER A 698 -31.87 1.04 10.82
N PRO A 699 -31.79 0.35 11.97
CA PRO A 699 -31.45 0.97 13.24
C PRO A 699 -30.05 1.62 13.19
N GLN A 700 -29.97 2.89 13.56
CA GLN A 700 -28.74 3.69 13.66
C GLN A 700 -28.37 3.99 15.11
N ALA A 701 -29.35 3.85 16.02
CA ALA A 701 -29.17 3.89 17.45
C ALA A 701 -30.26 3.05 18.12
N SER A 702 -29.96 2.48 19.28
CA SER A 702 -30.87 1.69 20.10
C SER A 702 -30.84 2.17 21.55
N TYR A 703 -31.90 1.92 22.33
CA TYR A 703 -31.93 2.27 23.74
C TYR A 703 -31.21 1.20 24.58
N ALA A 704 -30.20 1.60 25.37
CA ALA A 704 -29.60 0.77 26.40
C ALA A 704 -30.52 0.81 27.64
N GLY A 705 -31.18 -0.31 27.98
CA GLY A 705 -32.09 -0.37 29.12
C GLY A 705 -33.40 -1.13 28.91
N GLY A 706 -33.59 -1.83 27.79
CA GLY A 706 -34.67 -2.84 27.65
C GLY A 706 -35.92 -2.42 26.86
N LEU A 707 -35.97 -1.20 26.30
CA LEU A 707 -37.00 -0.84 25.32
C LEU A 707 -36.80 -1.60 24.01
N GLN A 708 -37.84 -2.26 23.50
CA GLN A 708 -37.75 -2.93 22.21
C GLN A 708 -37.94 -1.95 21.05
N GLY A 709 -36.96 -1.87 20.14
CA GLY A 709 -37.00 -1.06 18.92
C GLY A 709 -35.84 -0.06 18.80
N ALA A 710 -35.80 0.69 17.69
CA ALA A 710 -34.73 1.61 17.37
C ALA A 710 -34.99 3.02 17.94
N ALA A 711 -33.96 3.69 18.42
CA ALA A 711 -33.98 5.09 18.84
C ALA A 711 -33.70 6.06 17.68
N SER A 712 -32.98 5.61 16.65
CA SER A 712 -32.79 6.33 15.39
C SER A 712 -32.79 5.34 14.24
N VAL A 713 -33.40 5.71 13.12
CA VAL A 713 -33.58 4.85 11.96
C VAL A 713 -33.16 5.59 10.71
N ALA A 714 -32.30 4.98 9.88
CA ALA A 714 -32.05 5.44 8.53
C ALA A 714 -33.05 4.77 7.58
N ILE A 715 -33.71 5.56 6.75
CA ILE A 715 -34.71 5.11 5.79
C ILE A 715 -34.11 5.17 4.40
N GLY A 716 -34.01 4.01 3.78
CA GLY A 716 -33.21 3.79 2.57
C GLY A 716 -32.49 2.46 2.67
N GLY A 717 -32.12 1.88 1.52
CA GLY A 717 -31.69 0.49 1.48
C GLY A 717 -32.87 -0.46 1.72
N GLY A 718 -33.18 -1.28 0.72
CA GLY A 718 -34.28 -2.23 0.78
C GLY A 718 -33.93 -3.42 -0.09
N GLY A 719 -33.66 -4.56 0.52
CA GLY A 719 -33.24 -5.76 -0.18
C GLY A 719 -32.45 -6.72 0.71
N SER A 720 -32.35 -7.96 0.26
CA SER A 720 -31.44 -8.95 0.81
C SER A 720 -30.09 -8.90 0.08
N GLY A 721 -29.01 -9.25 0.77
CA GLY A 721 -27.65 -9.25 0.23
C GLY A 721 -26.84 -8.02 0.62
N SER A 722 -25.71 -7.84 -0.06
CA SER A 722 -24.73 -6.82 0.26
C SER A 722 -23.92 -6.41 -0.97
N VAL A 723 -23.21 -5.30 -0.84
CA VAL A 723 -22.21 -4.84 -1.80
C VAL A 723 -20.84 -4.80 -1.14
N GLN A 724 -19.84 -5.40 -1.79
CA GLN A 724 -18.45 -5.25 -1.39
C GLN A 724 -17.94 -3.88 -1.85
N TYR A 725 -17.25 -3.17 -0.98
CA TYR A 725 -16.70 -1.85 -1.24
C TYR A 725 -15.36 -1.68 -0.51
N PHE A 726 -14.60 -0.66 -0.88
CA PHE A 726 -13.44 -0.21 -0.11
C PHE A 726 -13.49 1.30 0.08
N ILE A 727 -12.85 1.81 1.15
CA ILE A 727 -12.59 3.25 1.33
C ILE A 727 -11.09 3.43 1.61
N SER A 728 -10.29 3.66 0.58
CA SER A 728 -8.89 3.98 0.77
C SER A 728 -8.73 5.46 1.12
N VAL A 729 -7.91 5.76 2.11
CA VAL A 729 -7.50 7.13 2.42
C VAL A 729 -6.03 7.30 2.03
N LEU A 730 -5.77 8.27 1.16
CA LEU A 730 -4.43 8.73 0.83
C LEU A 730 -4.15 10.08 1.47
N ALA A 731 -2.91 10.31 1.90
CA ALA A 731 -2.49 11.57 2.49
C ALA A 731 -1.17 12.05 1.91
N LYS A 732 -1.06 13.35 1.64
CA LYS A 732 0.23 14.01 1.42
C LYS A 732 0.77 14.41 2.79
N SER A 733 1.73 13.63 3.30
CA SER A 733 2.12 13.64 4.71
C SER A 733 3.63 13.59 4.92
N SER A 734 4.10 14.02 6.10
CA SER A 734 5.49 13.90 6.54
C SER A 734 5.92 12.46 6.78
N VAL A 735 4.99 11.50 6.87
CA VAL A 735 5.30 10.09 7.18
C VAL A 735 4.72 9.17 6.12
N LYS A 736 5.59 8.44 5.42
CA LYS A 736 5.25 7.46 4.39
C LYS A 736 5.81 6.09 4.78
N LEU A 737 4.94 5.08 4.83
CA LEU A 737 5.35 3.68 5.01
C LEU A 737 5.59 3.06 3.62
N LYS A 738 6.68 2.31 3.45
CA LYS A 738 6.99 1.58 2.23
C LYS A 738 7.28 0.11 2.54
N PRO A 739 6.93 -0.81 1.63
CA PRO A 739 7.42 -2.17 1.71
C PRO A 739 8.94 -2.22 1.48
N TYR A 740 9.59 -3.18 2.12
CA TYR A 740 11.01 -3.49 1.93
C TYR A 740 11.16 -4.96 1.51
N THR A 741 11.90 -5.19 0.42
CA THR A 741 12.25 -6.55 0.00
C THR A 741 13.43 -7.03 0.82
N TYR A 742 13.16 -7.84 1.85
CA TYR A 742 14.20 -8.37 2.72
C TYR A 742 15.16 -9.28 1.95
N ILE A 743 14.63 -10.23 1.17
CA ILE A 743 15.40 -11.12 0.30
C ILE A 743 14.70 -11.23 -1.05
N ASN A 744 15.47 -11.36 -2.13
CA ASN A 744 14.93 -11.37 -3.50
C ASN A 744 13.98 -12.54 -3.78
N ASN A 745 14.35 -13.74 -3.31
CA ASN A 745 13.60 -14.98 -3.53
C ASN A 745 13.44 -15.73 -2.21
N THR A 746 12.19 -16.02 -1.86
CA THR A 746 11.81 -16.94 -0.78
C THR A 746 11.35 -18.25 -1.41
N TYR A 747 11.88 -19.37 -0.95
CA TYR A 747 11.49 -20.70 -1.43
C TYR A 747 10.58 -21.43 -0.43
N VAL A 748 9.82 -22.40 -0.92
CA VAL A 748 8.99 -23.28 -0.09
C VAL A 748 9.82 -23.86 1.06
N GLY A 749 9.27 -23.78 2.27
CA GLY A 749 9.89 -24.27 3.51
C GLY A 749 10.82 -23.27 4.21
N GLU A 750 11.09 -22.11 3.62
CA GLU A 750 11.94 -21.08 4.23
C GLU A 750 11.17 -20.08 5.09
N ASP A 751 11.85 -19.36 5.98
CA ASP A 751 11.20 -18.32 6.77
C ASP A 751 10.69 -17.19 5.88
N LEU A 752 9.45 -16.74 6.13
CA LEU A 752 8.92 -15.52 5.54
C LEU A 752 9.35 -14.32 6.40
N HIS A 753 9.83 -13.25 5.77
CA HIS A 753 10.35 -12.08 6.49
C HIS A 753 9.66 -10.77 6.05
N PRO A 754 8.39 -10.57 6.44
CA PRO A 754 7.68 -9.32 6.13
C PRO A 754 8.42 -8.13 6.71
N SER A 755 8.72 -7.15 5.87
CA SER A 755 9.54 -5.99 6.23
C SER A 755 8.96 -4.72 5.62
N PHE A 756 8.80 -3.70 6.46
CA PHE A 756 8.25 -2.40 6.09
C PHE A 756 9.03 -1.30 6.79
N TYR A 757 9.22 -0.16 6.14
CA TYR A 757 10.02 0.91 6.71
C TYR A 757 9.47 2.28 6.40
N VAL A 758 9.84 3.27 7.20
CA VAL A 758 9.65 4.68 6.87
C VAL A 758 10.96 5.17 6.23
N PRO A 759 10.96 5.74 5.01
CA PRO A 759 12.20 6.27 4.42
C PRO A 759 12.68 7.54 5.13
N ALA A 760 13.99 7.73 5.21
CA ALA A 760 14.65 8.83 5.93
C ALA A 760 14.12 10.25 5.62
N PRO A 761 13.78 10.62 4.37
CA PRO A 761 13.20 11.93 4.07
C PRO A 761 11.85 12.19 4.74
N TYR A 762 11.16 11.15 5.19
CA TYR A 762 9.85 11.17 5.85
C TYR A 762 9.95 10.93 7.37
N TRP A 763 11.14 11.14 7.95
CA TRP A 763 11.34 11.02 9.40
C TRP A 763 11.04 12.33 10.11
N PRO A 764 10.23 12.32 11.18
CA PRO A 764 10.08 13.49 12.04
C PRO A 764 11.36 13.75 12.83
N ASP A 765 11.66 15.02 13.13
CA ASP A 765 12.87 15.42 13.87
C ASP A 765 13.03 14.77 15.24
N CYS A 766 11.92 14.47 15.91
CA CYS A 766 11.91 13.87 17.24
C CYS A 766 11.71 12.35 17.22
N GLY A 767 11.66 11.72 16.04
CA GLY A 767 11.31 10.31 15.89
C GLY A 767 9.90 9.97 16.41
N PHE A 768 9.67 8.69 16.68
CA PHE A 768 8.45 8.19 17.31
C PHE A 768 8.75 7.65 18.70
N THR A 769 7.91 8.01 19.67
CA THR A 769 8.05 7.55 21.06
C THR A 769 7.44 6.17 21.29
N HIS A 770 6.39 5.83 20.53
CA HIS A 770 5.72 4.54 20.60
C HIS A 770 5.35 4.11 19.18
N VAL A 771 5.60 2.85 18.86
CA VAL A 771 5.23 2.24 17.59
C VAL A 771 4.46 0.96 17.86
N TYR A 772 3.33 0.79 17.19
CA TYR A 772 2.57 -0.46 17.15
C TYR A 772 2.47 -0.88 15.69
N ALA A 773 3.22 -1.90 15.30
CA ALA A 773 3.33 -2.34 13.91
C ALA A 773 2.84 -3.78 13.79
N ASN A 774 1.91 -4.03 12.88
CA ASN A 774 1.40 -5.36 12.59
C ASN A 774 1.39 -5.59 11.08
N VAL A 775 1.48 -6.84 10.66
CA VAL A 775 1.29 -7.27 9.27
C VAL A 775 0.22 -8.35 9.22
N THR A 776 -0.77 -8.15 8.34
CA THR A 776 -1.73 -9.17 7.96
C THR A 776 -1.23 -9.86 6.71
N ILE A 777 -1.17 -11.19 6.72
CA ILE A 777 -0.64 -12.01 5.63
C ILE A 777 -1.77 -12.89 5.11
N THR A 778 -2.09 -12.75 3.84
CA THR A 778 -2.97 -13.67 3.11
C THR A 778 -2.09 -14.63 2.30
N ARG A 779 -2.19 -15.93 2.59
CA ARG A 779 -1.37 -16.98 1.95
C ARG A 779 -2.22 -18.08 1.29
N PRO A 780 -1.70 -18.75 0.25
CA PRO A 780 -2.36 -19.89 -0.37
C PRO A 780 -2.37 -21.12 0.56
N LEU A 781 -3.39 -21.96 0.41
CA LEU A 781 -3.55 -23.24 1.08
C LEU A 781 -3.26 -24.45 0.18
N SER A 782 -2.84 -24.19 -1.05
CA SER A 782 -2.41 -25.20 -2.03
C SER A 782 -1.36 -24.61 -2.96
N SER A 783 -0.43 -25.45 -3.44
CA SER A 783 0.60 -25.10 -4.42
C SER A 783 -0.01 -24.59 -5.73
N LEU A 784 0.63 -23.59 -6.36
CA LEU A 784 0.24 -23.12 -7.70
C LEU A 784 0.37 -24.24 -8.73
N ALA A 785 1.39 -25.09 -8.63
CA ALA A 785 1.60 -26.23 -9.52
C ALA A 785 0.44 -27.24 -9.46
N ALA A 786 -0.11 -27.47 -8.25
CA ALA A 786 -1.24 -28.39 -8.07
C ALA A 786 -2.54 -27.88 -8.73
N VAL A 787 -2.70 -26.56 -8.86
CA VAL A 787 -3.87 -25.94 -9.48
C VAL A 787 -3.71 -25.79 -11.00
N ARG A 788 -2.47 -25.67 -11.50
CA ARG A 788 -2.20 -25.54 -12.94
C ARG A 788 -2.65 -26.75 -13.78
N GLY A 789 -2.77 -27.95 -13.19
CA GLY A 789 -3.09 -29.16 -13.97
C GLY A 789 -2.09 -29.40 -15.11
N ASP A 790 -2.36 -30.33 -16.04
CA ASP A 790 -1.54 -30.47 -17.26
C ASP A 790 -1.59 -29.15 -18.05
N PRO A 791 -0.46 -28.45 -18.26
CA PRO A 791 -0.39 -27.10 -18.85
C PRO A 791 -0.82 -26.98 -20.32
N LYS A 792 -1.52 -27.99 -20.88
CA LYS A 792 -2.08 -27.99 -22.23
C LYS A 792 -3.56 -27.60 -22.30
N ASP A 793 -4.23 -27.42 -21.17
CA ASP A 793 -5.65 -27.00 -21.16
C ASP A 793 -5.79 -25.48 -20.99
N ASP A 794 -5.72 -24.75 -22.11
CA ASP A 794 -6.03 -23.32 -22.18
C ASP A 794 -7.49 -23.00 -21.76
N ASN A 795 -8.33 -24.02 -21.53
CA ASN A 795 -9.69 -23.89 -21.02
C ASN A 795 -9.84 -24.32 -19.55
N ALA A 796 -8.72 -24.60 -18.84
CA ALA A 796 -8.79 -24.90 -17.42
C ALA A 796 -9.54 -23.77 -16.70
N PRO A 797 -10.57 -24.10 -15.88
CA PRO A 797 -11.36 -23.07 -15.21
C PRO A 797 -10.45 -22.18 -14.35
N ASP A 798 -10.75 -20.88 -14.30
CA ASP A 798 -10.15 -19.90 -13.38
C ASP A 798 -10.44 -20.36 -11.92
N ALA A 799 -9.67 -21.33 -11.44
CA ALA A 799 -9.85 -21.94 -10.14
C ALA A 799 -9.23 -21.03 -9.09
N MET A 800 -10.05 -20.54 -8.17
CA MET A 800 -9.59 -19.71 -7.09
C MET A 800 -8.78 -20.56 -6.11
N ILE A 801 -7.52 -20.21 -5.89
CA ILE A 801 -6.68 -20.85 -4.88
C ILE A 801 -7.25 -20.49 -3.50
N PRO A 802 -7.65 -21.46 -2.66
CA PRO A 802 -8.10 -21.17 -1.31
C PRO A 802 -6.98 -20.47 -0.53
N THR A 803 -7.32 -19.43 0.21
CA THR A 803 -6.37 -18.67 1.02
C THR A 803 -6.81 -18.61 2.48
N GLU A 804 -5.86 -18.36 3.35
CA GLU A 804 -6.13 -17.95 4.74
C GLU A 804 -5.43 -16.63 5.06
N THR A 805 -5.94 -15.92 6.05
CA THR A 805 -5.41 -14.62 6.48
C THR A 805 -5.12 -14.63 7.98
N ALA A 806 -3.91 -14.21 8.36
CA ALA A 806 -3.48 -14.12 9.75
C ALA A 806 -2.66 -12.86 10.02
N THR A 807 -2.70 -12.34 11.25
CA THR A 807 -1.99 -11.12 11.64
C THR A 807 -0.84 -11.41 12.61
N TYR A 808 0.31 -10.79 12.35
CA TYR A 808 1.55 -10.91 13.11
C TYR A 808 2.03 -9.52 13.56
N SER A 809 2.79 -9.46 14.64
CA SER A 809 3.43 -8.21 15.09
C SER A 809 4.76 -8.00 14.35
N LEU A 810 5.07 -6.76 14.01
CA LEU A 810 6.36 -6.32 13.49
C LEU A 810 7.09 -5.52 14.59
N SER A 811 8.41 -5.61 14.63
CA SER A 811 9.24 -4.92 15.65
C SER A 811 10.44 -4.21 15.01
N ASP A 812 10.94 -3.19 15.71
CA ASP A 812 12.15 -2.41 15.41
C ASP A 812 13.01 -2.36 16.70
N ASP A 813 13.24 -3.53 17.31
CA ASP A 813 13.83 -3.71 18.64
C ASP A 813 15.20 -4.42 18.64
N GLY A 814 15.74 -4.71 17.45
CA GLY A 814 16.94 -5.50 17.22
C GLY A 814 16.78 -6.96 17.68
N ARG A 815 15.54 -7.45 17.78
CA ARG A 815 15.17 -8.83 18.18
C ARG A 815 14.04 -9.33 17.28
N SER A 816 13.55 -10.54 17.54
CA SER A 816 12.35 -11.08 16.85
C SER A 816 12.44 -11.20 15.33
N GLY A 817 13.66 -11.18 14.77
CA GLY A 817 13.90 -11.15 13.33
C GLY A 817 14.44 -9.82 12.82
N ASP A 818 14.15 -8.72 13.54
CA ASP A 818 14.76 -7.42 13.28
C ASP A 818 16.25 -7.42 13.67
N ARG A 819 17.07 -6.83 12.80
CA ARG A 819 18.52 -6.80 12.89
C ARG A 819 19.04 -5.59 13.66
N VAL A 820 18.31 -4.48 13.67
CA VAL A 820 18.81 -3.21 14.20
C VAL A 820 17.70 -2.45 14.89
N ALA A 821 17.84 -2.29 16.21
CA ALA A 821 16.91 -1.50 16.98
C ALA A 821 16.93 -0.01 16.56
N GLY A 822 15.74 0.55 16.33
CA GLY A 822 15.49 1.96 16.08
C GLY A 822 15.87 2.43 14.68
N ASP A 823 16.04 1.54 13.70
CA ASP A 823 16.35 1.92 12.32
C ASP A 823 15.09 2.17 11.47
N HIS A 824 13.90 2.07 12.08
CA HIS A 824 12.58 2.30 11.49
C HIS A 824 12.24 1.29 10.39
N HIS A 825 12.93 0.16 10.34
CA HIS A 825 12.46 -1.06 9.71
C HIS A 825 11.66 -1.88 10.73
N PHE A 826 10.41 -2.17 10.38
CA PHE A 826 9.51 -3.01 11.16
C PHE A 826 9.47 -4.39 10.52
N GLU A 827 10.10 -5.36 11.18
CA GLU A 827 10.36 -6.68 10.62
C GLU A 827 9.98 -7.79 11.63
N THR A 828 9.77 -9.01 11.12
CA THR A 828 9.67 -10.22 11.94
C THR A 828 10.03 -11.44 11.09
N ALA A 829 10.66 -12.45 11.69
CA ALA A 829 10.88 -13.74 11.04
C ALA A 829 9.70 -14.70 11.35
N LEU A 830 9.09 -15.28 10.32
CA LEU A 830 7.93 -16.17 10.45
C LEU A 830 8.22 -17.56 9.85
N THR A 831 8.46 -18.53 10.72
CA THR A 831 8.76 -19.92 10.34
C THR A 831 7.49 -20.72 10.03
N GLY A 832 7.57 -21.60 9.02
CA GLY A 832 6.49 -22.53 8.66
C GLY A 832 5.33 -21.91 7.86
N LEU A 833 5.45 -20.64 7.44
CA LEU A 833 4.39 -20.00 6.65
C LEU A 833 4.42 -20.33 5.15
N THR A 834 5.58 -20.64 4.60
CA THR A 834 5.87 -20.85 3.17
C THR A 834 5.66 -22.30 2.73
N LYS A 835 4.62 -22.96 3.23
CA LYS A 835 4.34 -24.38 2.91
C LYS A 835 3.99 -24.60 1.44
N TYR A 836 3.42 -23.60 0.78
CA TYR A 836 2.96 -23.66 -0.59
C TYR A 836 3.63 -22.54 -1.39
N ASP A 837 3.99 -22.82 -2.63
CA ASP A 837 4.41 -21.80 -3.60
C ASP A 837 3.19 -20.99 -4.08
N GLY A 838 3.45 -19.75 -4.50
CA GLY A 838 2.44 -18.80 -4.96
C GLY A 838 2.57 -17.42 -4.32
N GLU A 839 1.58 -16.57 -4.56
CA GLU A 839 1.55 -15.19 -4.08
C GLU A 839 1.13 -15.10 -2.60
N TYR A 840 1.92 -14.39 -1.80
CA TYR A 840 1.66 -14.03 -0.41
C TYR A 840 1.42 -12.52 -0.35
N LYS A 841 0.19 -12.13 -0.01
CA LYS A 841 -0.18 -10.71 0.11
C LYS A 841 0.06 -10.25 1.55
N LEU A 842 0.89 -9.22 1.72
CA LEU A 842 1.22 -8.59 2.98
C LEU A 842 0.51 -7.23 3.06
N HIS A 843 -0.17 -6.97 4.16
CA HIS A 843 -0.78 -5.67 4.49
C HIS A 843 -0.28 -5.21 5.86
N ALA A 844 0.66 -4.27 5.87
CA ALA A 844 1.17 -3.70 7.09
C ALA A 844 0.32 -2.53 7.55
N ARG A 845 0.10 -2.46 8.86
CA ARG A 845 -0.54 -1.34 9.56
C ARG A 845 0.33 -0.92 10.72
N VAL A 846 0.84 0.32 10.66
CA VAL A 846 1.76 0.86 11.64
C VAL A 846 1.17 2.12 12.26
N ARG A 847 0.95 2.08 13.57
CA ARG A 847 0.54 3.22 14.39
C ARG A 847 1.78 3.84 15.03
N LEU A 848 2.05 5.09 14.67
CA LEU A 848 3.25 5.84 15.06
C LEU A 848 2.83 7.00 15.96
N CYS A 849 3.39 7.11 17.16
CA CYS A 849 2.97 8.08 18.16
C CYS A 849 4.13 8.95 18.67
N ASN A 850 3.88 10.25 18.84
CA ASN A 850 4.79 11.20 19.49
C ASN A 850 4.16 11.75 20.79
N GLN A 851 4.94 11.74 21.86
CA GLN A 851 4.52 12.28 23.16
C GLN A 851 4.80 13.78 23.22
N LYS A 852 3.74 14.60 23.22
CA LYS A 852 3.88 16.04 23.51
C LYS A 852 4.17 16.28 24.99
N ALA A 853 4.70 17.47 25.31
CA ALA A 853 5.07 17.89 26.67
C ALA A 853 3.95 17.76 27.74
N CYS A 854 2.68 17.63 27.33
CA CYS A 854 1.52 17.44 28.21
C CYS A 854 1.14 15.96 28.45
N GLY A 855 1.93 14.99 27.99
CA GLY A 855 1.71 13.56 28.22
C GLY A 855 0.66 12.89 27.32
N LYS A 856 0.00 13.64 26.42
CA LYS A 856 -0.87 13.07 25.37
C LYS A 856 -0.01 12.56 24.22
N LEU A 857 -0.23 11.30 23.83
CA LEU A 857 0.32 10.72 22.60
C LEU A 857 -0.53 11.17 21.42
N ASP A 858 0.07 11.91 20.50
CA ASP A 858 -0.52 12.15 19.20
C ASP A 858 -0.05 11.04 18.25
N CYS A 859 -0.98 10.29 17.66
CA CYS A 859 -0.67 9.13 16.84
C CYS A 859 -1.22 9.27 15.42
N ILE A 860 -0.49 8.75 14.46
CA ILE A 860 -0.95 8.51 13.09
C ILE A 860 -0.94 7.02 12.78
N VAL A 861 -1.76 6.59 11.83
CA VAL A 861 -1.71 5.25 11.25
C VAL A 861 -1.26 5.36 9.80
N ARG A 862 -0.34 4.49 9.38
CA ARG A 862 0.07 4.33 7.99
C ARG A 862 -0.01 2.88 7.60
N GLU A 863 -0.37 2.65 6.35
CA GLU A 863 -0.51 1.32 5.79
C GLU A 863 0.34 1.19 4.53
N ALA A 864 0.77 -0.02 4.25
CA ALA A 864 1.49 -0.37 3.03
C ALA A 864 1.21 -1.83 2.69
N GLU A 865 1.10 -2.11 1.40
CA GLU A 865 0.94 -3.48 0.89
C GLU A 865 2.18 -3.92 0.11
N HIS A 866 2.42 -5.23 0.12
CA HIS A 866 3.48 -5.89 -0.63
C HIS A 866 3.01 -7.28 -1.04
N VAL A 867 3.29 -7.69 -2.27
CA VAL A 867 3.10 -9.08 -2.71
C VAL A 867 4.46 -9.74 -2.84
N LEU A 868 4.65 -10.85 -2.13
CA LEU A 868 5.84 -11.70 -2.23
C LEU A 868 5.46 -13.01 -2.93
N ASP A 869 6.31 -13.52 -3.81
CA ASP A 869 6.16 -14.89 -4.31
C ASP A 869 7.02 -15.84 -3.49
N VAL A 870 6.38 -16.90 -2.99
CA VAL A 870 7.10 -18.09 -2.53
C VAL A 870 7.28 -18.99 -3.75
N LEU A 871 8.53 -19.30 -4.07
CA LEU A 871 8.90 -20.10 -5.22
C LEU A 871 9.06 -21.58 -4.83
N PRO A 872 8.78 -22.52 -5.74
CA PRO A 872 9.03 -23.94 -5.49
C PRO A 872 10.52 -24.20 -5.23
N LYS A 873 10.82 -25.12 -4.30
CA LYS A 873 12.19 -25.47 -3.92
C LYS A 873 12.60 -26.81 -4.53
N ALA A 874 13.73 -26.85 -5.23
CA ALA A 874 14.30 -28.10 -5.71
C ALA A 874 15.08 -28.81 -4.58
N ALA A 875 14.83 -30.10 -4.37
CA ALA A 875 15.59 -30.96 -3.50
C ALA A 875 16.78 -31.56 -4.27
N GLN A 876 18.00 -31.30 -3.79
CA GLN A 876 19.23 -31.77 -4.42
C GLN A 876 19.25 -33.30 -4.61
N ALA A 877 18.75 -34.04 -3.62
CA ALA A 877 18.75 -35.50 -3.63
C ALA A 877 17.74 -36.12 -4.62
N GLN A 878 16.69 -35.38 -5.00
CA GLN A 878 15.65 -35.86 -5.91
C GLN A 878 15.88 -35.38 -7.35
N THR A 879 16.60 -34.27 -7.52
CA THR A 879 16.86 -33.66 -8.82
C THR A 879 17.63 -34.62 -9.74
N SER A 880 17.08 -34.92 -10.92
CA SER A 880 17.70 -35.84 -11.87
C SER A 880 18.68 -35.09 -12.79
N VAL A 881 19.75 -35.76 -13.19
CA VAL A 881 20.78 -35.21 -14.08
C VAL A 881 21.13 -36.22 -15.17
N LYS A 882 21.16 -35.77 -16.42
CA LYS A 882 21.65 -36.52 -17.59
C LYS A 882 22.77 -35.72 -18.25
N VAL A 883 23.89 -36.38 -18.56
CA VAL A 883 25.01 -35.74 -19.28
C VAL A 883 25.14 -36.36 -20.67
N ARG A 884 25.12 -35.52 -21.71
CA ARG A 884 25.32 -35.92 -23.11
C ARG A 884 26.60 -35.26 -23.63
N GLN A 885 27.61 -36.07 -23.99
CA GLN A 885 28.85 -35.56 -24.59
C GLN A 885 28.59 -35.11 -26.03
N LEU A 886 29.10 -33.93 -26.42
CA LEU A 886 29.00 -33.42 -27.78
C LEU A 886 30.32 -33.69 -28.52
N GLU A 887 30.23 -34.12 -29.78
CA GLU A 887 31.44 -34.31 -30.61
C GLU A 887 32.17 -32.97 -30.81
N ALA A 888 33.51 -33.01 -30.81
CA ALA A 888 34.33 -31.82 -30.98
C ALA A 888 34.05 -31.17 -32.35
N ALA A 889 33.60 -29.91 -32.36
CA ALA A 889 33.37 -29.18 -33.60
C ALA A 889 34.66 -29.10 -34.42
N ALA A 890 34.67 -29.70 -35.61
CA ALA A 890 35.73 -29.55 -36.60
C ALA A 890 35.65 -28.14 -37.22
N THR A 891 36.06 -27.11 -36.48
CA THR A 891 36.17 -25.74 -37.01
C THR A 891 37.62 -25.30 -37.06
N SER A 892 37.99 -24.76 -38.21
CA SER A 892 39.36 -24.57 -38.73
C SER A 892 40.15 -23.40 -38.11
N GLU A 893 39.60 -22.66 -37.15
CA GLU A 893 40.19 -21.38 -36.71
C GLU A 893 40.94 -21.38 -35.37
N ARG A 894 40.99 -22.47 -34.60
CA ARG A 894 41.65 -22.50 -33.28
C ARG A 894 42.99 -23.24 -33.21
N LYS A 895 43.75 -23.33 -34.31
CA LYS A 895 45.07 -23.99 -34.35
C LYS A 895 46.25 -23.19 -33.75
N ARG A 896 46.02 -22.11 -33.00
CA ARG A 896 47.13 -21.28 -32.44
C ARG A 896 47.45 -21.43 -30.95
N SER A 897 46.71 -22.22 -30.17
CA SER A 897 46.98 -22.38 -28.72
C SER A 897 47.21 -23.80 -28.19
N GLY A 898 47.06 -24.85 -29.01
CA GLY A 898 47.42 -26.23 -28.62
C GLY A 898 46.57 -26.90 -27.51
N LYS A 899 45.53 -26.25 -26.98
CA LYS A 899 44.59 -26.85 -26.00
C LYS A 899 43.31 -27.32 -26.70
N ARG A 900 42.97 -28.61 -26.55
CA ARG A 900 41.68 -29.19 -26.99
C ARG A 900 40.61 -28.88 -25.92
N GLU A 901 39.49 -28.32 -26.36
CA GLU A 901 38.29 -28.11 -25.53
C GLU A 901 37.24 -29.17 -25.86
N LYS A 902 36.60 -29.74 -24.82
CA LYS A 902 35.47 -30.65 -24.94
C LYS A 902 34.17 -29.88 -24.72
N ARG A 903 33.05 -30.42 -25.22
CA ARG A 903 31.71 -29.89 -24.95
C ARG A 903 30.77 -30.98 -24.48
N ALA A 904 29.87 -30.63 -23.58
CA ALA A 904 28.81 -31.49 -23.10
C ALA A 904 27.52 -30.69 -22.88
N THR A 905 26.39 -31.36 -22.99
CA THR A 905 25.09 -30.86 -22.56
C THR A 905 24.72 -31.56 -21.25
N VAL A 906 24.52 -30.78 -20.19
CA VAL A 906 24.00 -31.26 -18.90
C VAL A 906 22.52 -30.91 -18.84
N VAL A 907 21.66 -31.93 -18.80
CA VAL A 907 20.21 -31.78 -18.66
C VAL A 907 19.85 -32.08 -17.20
N VAL A 908 19.09 -31.18 -16.58
CA VAL A 908 18.61 -31.31 -15.20
C VAL A 908 17.08 -31.27 -15.18
N THR A 909 16.47 -32.15 -14.38
CA THR A 909 15.04 -32.10 -14.06
C THR A 909 14.89 -31.85 -12.56
N PRO A 910 14.70 -30.58 -12.14
CA PRO A 910 14.53 -30.22 -10.74
C PRO A 910 13.25 -30.86 -10.17
N ARG A 911 13.39 -31.51 -9.01
CA ARG A 911 12.27 -32.12 -8.29
C ARG A 911 12.22 -31.59 -6.86
N ASP A 912 11.04 -31.45 -6.29
CA ASP A 912 10.85 -31.09 -4.88
C ASP A 912 11.20 -32.24 -3.94
N GLU A 913 10.99 -32.05 -2.62
CA GLU A 913 11.30 -33.07 -1.61
C GLU A 913 10.47 -34.36 -1.77
N ASP A 914 9.27 -34.27 -2.35
CA ASP A 914 8.36 -35.38 -2.61
C ASP A 914 8.64 -36.07 -3.97
N GLY A 915 9.60 -35.56 -4.75
CA GLY A 915 9.98 -36.11 -6.06
C GLY A 915 9.13 -35.61 -7.22
N VAL A 916 8.27 -34.60 -7.01
CA VAL A 916 7.47 -33.98 -8.06
C VAL A 916 8.34 -33.01 -8.85
N ALA A 917 8.31 -33.10 -10.18
CA ALA A 917 9.06 -32.17 -11.03
C ALA A 917 8.51 -30.74 -10.90
N LEU A 918 9.40 -29.75 -10.79
CA LEU A 918 8.97 -28.35 -10.62
C LEU A 918 8.24 -27.77 -11.84
N GLY A 919 8.44 -28.36 -13.02
CA GLY A 919 7.78 -27.91 -14.24
C GLY A 919 8.52 -26.77 -14.96
N ARG A 920 7.82 -26.20 -15.96
CA ARG A 920 8.30 -25.17 -16.89
C ARG A 920 8.29 -23.77 -16.26
N GLY A 921 9.02 -22.84 -16.86
CA GLY A 921 8.97 -21.42 -16.49
C GLY A 921 9.86 -21.02 -15.32
N HIS A 922 10.82 -21.88 -14.93
CA HIS A 922 11.74 -21.61 -13.83
C HIS A 922 13.18 -21.26 -14.28
N LEU A 923 13.35 -20.86 -15.55
CA LEU A 923 14.68 -20.61 -16.13
C LEU A 923 15.43 -19.47 -15.42
N GLU A 924 14.73 -18.45 -14.90
CA GLU A 924 15.35 -17.35 -14.15
C GLU A 924 15.70 -17.75 -12.70
N GLN A 925 15.05 -18.78 -12.17
CA GLN A 925 15.22 -19.27 -10.81
C GLN A 925 16.30 -20.35 -10.70
N ILE A 926 16.72 -20.95 -11.81
CA ILE A 926 17.74 -22.00 -11.85
C ILE A 926 19.03 -21.44 -12.44
N VAL A 927 20.14 -21.61 -11.72
CA VAL A 927 21.45 -21.10 -12.09
C VAL A 927 22.37 -22.26 -12.45
N ALA A 928 22.86 -22.27 -13.69
CA ALA A 928 23.95 -23.13 -14.12
C ALA A 928 25.27 -22.36 -14.12
N ARG A 929 26.25 -22.83 -13.34
CA ARG A 929 27.57 -22.22 -13.21
C ARG A 929 28.68 -23.23 -13.47
N GLY A 930 29.59 -22.90 -14.38
CA GLY A 930 30.77 -23.73 -14.61
C GLY A 930 31.73 -23.71 -13.41
N VAL A 931 32.32 -24.86 -13.09
CA VAL A 931 33.33 -25.03 -12.04
C VAL A 931 34.62 -25.63 -12.62
N CYS A 932 35.75 -25.32 -11.97
CA CYS A 932 37.09 -25.78 -12.37
C CYS A 932 37.46 -25.53 -13.85
N GLY A 933 37.10 -24.36 -14.39
CA GLY A 933 37.43 -23.96 -15.76
C GLY A 933 36.41 -24.34 -16.83
N ALA A 934 35.29 -24.97 -16.46
CA ALA A 934 34.14 -25.10 -17.34
C ALA A 934 33.44 -23.76 -17.55
N VAL A 935 32.88 -23.54 -18.75
CA VAL A 935 32.13 -22.35 -19.15
C VAL A 935 30.76 -22.79 -19.65
N VAL A 936 29.70 -22.23 -19.08
CA VAL A 936 28.34 -22.44 -19.57
C VAL A 936 28.11 -21.50 -20.75
N GLU A 937 27.97 -22.07 -21.96
CA GLU A 937 27.79 -21.34 -23.21
C GLU A 937 26.33 -20.94 -23.42
N LYS A 938 25.40 -21.80 -23.00
CA LYS A 938 23.96 -21.63 -23.18
C LYS A 938 23.24 -22.35 -22.04
N PHE A 939 22.17 -21.73 -21.52
CA PHE A 939 21.25 -22.36 -20.59
C PHE A 939 19.82 -22.09 -21.05
N GLU A 940 19.04 -23.15 -21.25
CA GLU A 940 17.69 -23.06 -21.81
C GLU A 940 16.77 -24.12 -21.22
N GLU A 941 15.47 -23.84 -21.26
CA GLU A 941 14.44 -24.82 -20.96
C GLU A 941 14.26 -25.75 -22.16
N VAL A 942 14.13 -27.06 -21.92
CA VAL A 942 13.97 -28.09 -22.94
C VAL A 942 12.84 -29.05 -22.56
N SER A 943 12.19 -29.62 -23.56
CA SER A 943 11.35 -30.81 -23.42
C SER A 943 12.12 -32.01 -23.93
N GLU A 944 12.32 -33.05 -23.12
CA GLU A 944 12.85 -34.31 -23.65
C GLU A 944 11.77 -35.02 -24.49
N ASP A 945 12.17 -35.58 -25.62
CA ASP A 945 11.32 -36.44 -26.44
C ASP A 945 10.93 -37.68 -25.61
N ASP A 946 9.62 -37.89 -25.45
CA ASP A 946 8.92 -38.96 -24.70
C ASP A 946 8.65 -38.77 -23.17
N GLU A 947 9.13 -37.71 -22.51
CA GLU A 947 8.79 -37.40 -21.11
C GLU A 947 8.01 -36.07 -20.99
N GLU A 948 6.83 -36.10 -20.36
CA GLU A 948 5.97 -34.90 -20.12
C GLU A 948 6.57 -33.90 -19.11
N GLU A 949 7.79 -34.13 -18.63
CA GLU A 949 8.42 -33.35 -17.57
C GLU A 949 9.38 -32.29 -18.12
N ALA A 950 9.20 -31.05 -17.65
CA ALA A 950 10.06 -29.92 -18.00
C ALA A 950 11.49 -30.10 -17.48
N SER A 951 12.48 -29.91 -18.35
CA SER A 951 13.90 -30.02 -18.00
C SER A 951 14.68 -28.79 -18.46
N TYR A 952 15.90 -28.62 -17.96
CA TYR A 952 16.75 -27.47 -18.27
C TYR A 952 18.11 -27.96 -18.76
N ALA A 953 18.59 -27.44 -19.88
CA ALA A 953 19.84 -27.87 -20.51
C ALA A 953 20.91 -26.78 -20.45
N ALA A 954 22.05 -27.10 -19.83
CA ALA A 954 23.27 -26.31 -19.88
C ALA A 954 24.21 -26.88 -20.94
N THR A 955 24.53 -26.11 -21.97
CA THR A 955 25.62 -26.42 -22.91
C THR A 955 26.92 -25.86 -22.36
N VAL A 956 27.94 -26.69 -22.24
CA VAL A 956 29.15 -26.39 -21.46
C VAL A 956 30.39 -26.71 -22.28
N SER A 957 31.38 -25.82 -22.30
CA SER A 957 32.74 -26.09 -22.80
C SER A 957 33.76 -26.17 -21.65
N TYR A 958 34.73 -27.07 -21.77
CA TYR A 958 35.70 -27.31 -20.69
C TYR A 958 37.06 -27.84 -21.20
N PRO A 959 38.16 -27.60 -20.45
CA PRO A 959 39.50 -28.01 -20.85
C PRO A 959 39.74 -29.52 -20.68
N GLU A 960 40.41 -30.15 -21.65
CA GLU A 960 40.68 -31.60 -21.65
C GLU A 960 41.62 -32.07 -20.50
N SER A 961 42.45 -31.17 -19.94
CA SER A 961 43.47 -31.51 -18.94
C SER A 961 43.09 -31.23 -17.47
N GLY A 962 41.83 -30.92 -17.17
CA GLY A 962 41.44 -30.40 -15.85
C GLY A 962 41.97 -28.98 -15.61
N GLY A 963 41.41 -28.29 -14.60
CA GLY A 963 41.75 -26.90 -14.30
C GLY A 963 43.22 -26.71 -13.92
N SER A 964 43.79 -25.54 -14.22
CA SER A 964 45.18 -25.18 -13.85
C SER A 964 45.38 -24.94 -12.35
N ASP A 965 44.33 -25.09 -11.55
CA ASP A 965 44.31 -24.86 -10.12
C ASP A 965 44.47 -26.21 -9.38
N SER A 966 45.52 -26.33 -8.56
CA SER A 966 45.80 -27.54 -7.77
C SER A 966 44.69 -27.92 -6.78
N SER A 967 43.76 -27.02 -6.48
CA SER A 967 42.59 -27.25 -5.61
C SER A 967 41.37 -27.82 -6.35
N CYS A 968 41.33 -27.79 -7.69
CA CYS A 968 40.14 -28.06 -8.49
C CYS A 968 40.42 -29.16 -9.54
N LYS A 969 40.19 -30.43 -9.17
CA LYS A 969 40.68 -31.60 -9.94
C LYS A 969 39.86 -31.99 -11.18
N ARG A 970 38.58 -31.60 -11.30
CA ARG A 970 37.69 -31.98 -12.42
C ARG A 970 36.80 -30.81 -12.84
N ALA A 971 36.71 -30.58 -14.15
CA ALA A 971 35.75 -29.63 -14.70
C ALA A 971 34.33 -30.12 -14.46
N GLY A 972 33.38 -29.20 -14.29
CA GLY A 972 32.00 -29.56 -14.03
C GLY A 972 31.04 -28.39 -14.11
N VAL A 973 29.77 -28.64 -13.84
CA VAL A 973 28.74 -27.60 -13.69
C VAL A 973 28.03 -27.76 -12.36
N ALA A 974 27.93 -26.66 -11.63
CA ALA A 974 27.09 -26.53 -10.46
C ALA A 974 25.73 -25.96 -10.89
N ILE A 975 24.65 -26.69 -10.60
CA ILE A 975 23.27 -26.29 -10.87
C ILE A 975 22.56 -26.11 -9.52
N HIS A 976 21.95 -24.96 -9.30
CA HIS A 976 21.27 -24.63 -8.04
C HIS A 976 20.12 -23.64 -8.26
N MET A 977 19.23 -23.54 -7.26
CA MET A 977 18.27 -22.44 -7.20
C MET A 977 19.00 -21.12 -6.94
N TYR A 978 18.55 -20.04 -7.59
CA TYR A 978 19.14 -18.71 -7.43
C TYR A 978 19.19 -18.29 -5.96
N GLY A 979 20.36 -17.85 -5.50
CA GLY A 979 20.57 -17.51 -4.09
C GLY A 979 20.74 -18.71 -3.16
N ARG A 980 20.79 -19.95 -3.65
CA ARG A 980 21.12 -21.14 -2.85
C ARG A 980 22.35 -21.88 -3.40
N PRO A 981 23.50 -21.20 -3.60
CA PRO A 981 24.68 -21.81 -4.21
C PRO A 981 25.27 -22.97 -3.38
N LYS A 982 24.97 -23.03 -2.08
CA LYS A 982 25.41 -24.12 -1.19
C LYS A 982 24.58 -25.40 -1.37
N GLU A 983 23.41 -25.33 -2.01
CA GLU A 983 22.53 -26.47 -2.30
C GLU A 983 22.74 -27.00 -3.74
N ALA A 984 23.87 -26.69 -4.36
CA ALA A 984 24.12 -27.03 -5.77
C ALA A 984 24.34 -28.51 -6.04
N VAL A 985 23.68 -29.03 -7.07
CA VAL A 985 24.04 -30.30 -7.73
C VAL A 985 25.28 -30.04 -8.57
N VAL A 986 26.42 -30.64 -8.20
CA VAL A 986 27.68 -30.53 -8.95
C VAL A 986 27.82 -31.75 -9.85
N VAL A 987 27.95 -31.51 -11.14
CA VAL A 987 28.07 -32.52 -12.18
C VAL A 987 29.48 -32.47 -12.76
N ASP A 988 30.28 -33.51 -12.50
CA ASP A 988 31.61 -33.68 -13.10
C ASP A 988 31.50 -33.99 -14.61
N LEU A 989 32.37 -33.39 -15.44
CA LEU A 989 32.39 -33.50 -16.91
C LEU A 989 33.64 -34.17 -17.50
#